data_AF-A0A151QXT8-F1
#
_entry.id   AF-A0A151QXT8-F1
#
_cell.length_a   1.000
_cell.length_b   1.000
_cell.length_c   1.000
_cell.angle_alpha   90.00
_cell.angle_beta   90.00
_cell.angle_gamma   90.00
#
_symmetry.space_group_name_H-M   'P 1'
#
loop_
_entity.id
_entity.type
_entity.pdbx_description
1 polymer ?
#
loop_
_entity_poly.entity_id
_entity_poly.type
_entity_poly.pdbx_seq_one_letter_code
_entity_poly.pdbx_strand_id
1 'polypeptide(L)'
;MDPDIQGKIMALLTHNADLFAWTSADMPGIDPNFICHKLAIYKEAKPVSQRQRKLGGERREAVKLETQKLLDARFIREIKYTTWLANVVMVKKSNGNWRMCIDYTDLNKACPKDSYPLPNIDRLVDGASGATYQRLMDKVFTKKIGRNLEVYVDDMVIKTKSPAEHVQDIAEIFQQVRRHNMRLNPEKCVFGVQGGKFLGFMITCRGIEANPDKFHALINMRSPQNHKEVQRLAGRLASLSCRVLQDTKKRYQTIEKLALALVTSTRRLRPYFQSHQIVVKTDYPIKKILRKLDLAGRMTAWSIELSEYDIRYESRGPFKAQYGSSNVKGSGAGIILEGPNNMMLELAIKFDFQATNNQAEYEALLAGLRLAKDVGVKRLMCCSDSKLITKQIKHIPREQNVRANLLSKLASTKRPGQHKTIIQETIGAPSQDFMAISTNTQGQSTWMSDIWKYLTDGTLPDSKIEASKIKIKSAHFTIEAGDLFKKGFSTPLLKCLNPDQAQYVMDEIHRGICGMHSGARSMATRVIRAGYYWPTMRSDYKAYVQKCRACQEFGNKNFEQFLKQLGINHKVSSVEHPQTNGQAKAANKIILRELRKRLGSTKGEWVEALTNILWAYHCTPQTTTQETPYKLTYGSDVMIPVEVGEPSHRRLTFDETQNVEQLRLDLDLLDETRECAKIQEEACKLRAARLYNSRLKPRSFREGDLVWRATRDARKDTSVGKFAANWEGPFRISECLQNGAYRLVELSGKVLPRTWNATNLKFYYS
;
A
#
# COMPACT_ATOMS: atom_id res chain seq x y z
N MET A 1 16.39 29.47 24.08
CA MET A 1 17.06 28.87 25.25
C MET A 1 16.61 29.63 26.47
N ASP A 2 16.57 29.02 27.66
CA ASP A 2 16.25 29.73 28.91
C ASP A 2 17.33 30.79 29.20
N PRO A 3 16.97 32.06 29.48
CA PRO A 3 17.93 33.13 29.78
C PRO A 3 18.91 32.80 30.92
N ASP A 4 18.48 32.05 31.94
CA ASP A 4 19.35 31.68 33.07
C ASP A 4 20.48 30.72 32.63
N ILE A 5 20.14 29.76 31.75
CA ILE A 5 21.10 28.80 31.21
C ILE A 5 22.07 29.50 30.24
N GLN A 6 21.56 30.43 29.43
CA GLN A 6 22.41 31.23 28.55
C GLN A 6 23.45 32.03 29.35
N GLY A 7 23.05 32.65 30.46
CA GLY A 7 23.97 33.36 31.37
C GLY A 7 25.05 32.44 31.94
N LYS A 8 24.67 31.23 32.39
CA LYS A 8 25.63 30.23 32.91
C LYS A 8 26.64 29.75 31.86
N ILE A 9 26.20 29.54 30.61
CA ILE A 9 27.10 29.16 29.52
C ILE A 9 28.07 30.30 29.21
N MET A 10 27.59 31.54 29.13
CA MET A 10 28.47 32.70 28.89
C MET A 10 29.53 32.84 29.99
N ALA A 11 29.15 32.71 31.27
CA ALA A 11 30.08 32.73 32.38
C ALA A 11 31.15 31.60 32.26
N LEU A 12 30.73 30.39 31.91
CA LEU A 12 31.62 29.25 31.70
C LEU A 12 32.62 29.49 30.56
N LEU A 13 32.16 30.05 29.43
CA LEU A 13 33.02 30.36 28.29
C LEU A 13 34.04 31.44 28.63
N THR A 14 33.63 32.52 29.29
CA THR A 14 34.53 33.60 29.73
C THR A 14 35.58 33.10 30.71
N HIS A 15 35.19 32.24 31.66
CA HIS A 15 36.12 31.64 32.62
C HIS A 15 37.15 30.69 31.97
N ASN A 16 36.81 30.09 30.84
CA ASN A 16 37.67 29.15 30.10
C ASN A 16 38.17 29.73 28.78
N ALA A 17 38.32 31.05 28.69
CA ALA A 17 38.77 31.75 27.48
C ALA A 17 40.17 31.28 27.01
N ASP A 18 41.00 30.78 27.93
CA ASP A 18 42.31 30.20 27.65
C ASP A 18 42.25 28.97 26.73
N LEU A 19 41.12 28.25 26.69
CA LEU A 19 40.96 27.05 25.86
C LEU A 19 40.74 27.33 24.38
N PHE A 20 40.54 28.60 24.00
CA PHE A 20 40.30 29.00 22.63
C PHE A 20 41.58 29.54 21.99
N ALA A 21 41.92 29.03 20.80
CA ALA A 21 43.02 29.53 20.00
C ALA A 21 42.52 30.66 19.09
N TRP A 22 42.94 31.89 19.37
CA TRP A 22 42.62 33.07 18.57
C TRP A 22 43.62 33.26 17.42
N THR A 23 44.85 32.78 17.63
CA THR A 23 45.95 32.80 16.66
C THR A 23 46.62 31.43 16.58
N SER A 24 47.42 31.21 15.53
CA SER A 24 48.22 29.99 15.40
C SER A 24 49.28 29.83 16.49
N ALA A 25 49.73 30.92 17.12
CA ALA A 25 50.71 30.88 18.19
C ALA A 25 50.13 30.35 19.52
N ASP A 26 48.80 30.41 19.69
CA ASP A 26 48.11 30.00 20.93
C ASP A 26 47.98 28.47 21.07
N MET A 27 48.40 27.71 20.04
CA MET A 27 48.33 26.24 20.06
C MET A 27 49.64 25.65 20.63
N PRO A 28 49.64 25.16 21.88
CA PRO A 28 50.84 24.63 22.54
C PRO A 28 51.33 23.30 21.96
N GLY A 29 50.50 22.65 21.13
CA GLY A 29 50.77 21.31 20.61
C GLY A 29 50.43 20.20 21.62
N ILE A 30 50.38 18.97 21.12
CA ILE A 30 50.11 17.77 21.93
C ILE A 30 51.44 17.07 22.18
N ASP A 31 51.63 16.53 23.40
CA ASP A 31 52.82 15.77 23.76
C ASP A 31 53.06 14.60 22.76
N PRO A 32 54.21 14.57 22.06
CA PRO A 32 54.55 13.50 21.13
C PRO A 32 54.58 12.10 21.75
N ASN A 33 54.83 11.99 23.06
CA ASN A 33 54.80 10.71 23.78
C ASN A 33 53.38 10.18 23.99
N PHE A 34 52.40 11.09 24.05
CA PHE A 34 50.99 10.71 24.18
C PHE A 34 50.44 10.15 22.86
N ILE A 35 50.67 10.87 21.76
CA ILE A 35 50.41 10.40 20.40
C ILE A 35 51.27 11.15 19.38
N CYS A 36 51.78 10.42 18.38
CA CYS A 36 52.55 10.99 17.29
C CYS A 36 52.11 10.34 15.97
N HIS A 37 51.90 11.16 14.93
CA HIS A 37 51.62 10.65 13.59
C HIS A 37 52.92 10.15 12.94
N LYS A 38 53.12 8.84 12.90
CA LYS A 38 54.25 8.20 12.23
C LYS A 38 53.83 7.70 10.86
N LEU A 39 54.51 8.16 9.81
CA LEU A 39 54.27 7.69 8.44
C LEU A 39 55.05 6.39 8.21
N ALA A 40 54.33 5.31 7.89
CA ALA A 40 54.94 4.12 7.32
C ALA A 40 55.19 4.37 5.83
N ILE A 41 56.30 3.87 5.28
CA ILE A 41 56.62 3.95 3.85
C ILE A 41 56.84 2.51 3.35
N TYR A 42 56.33 2.16 2.16
CA TYR A 42 56.60 0.85 1.56
C TYR A 42 58.11 0.65 1.42
N LYS A 43 58.60 -0.54 1.78
CA LYS A 43 60.03 -0.87 1.72
C LYS A 43 60.64 -0.65 0.34
N GLU A 44 59.84 -0.78 -0.71
CA GLU A 44 60.26 -0.63 -2.11
C GLU A 44 60.10 0.79 -2.66
N ALA A 45 59.46 1.70 -1.93
CA ALA A 45 59.23 3.06 -2.38
C ALA A 45 60.51 3.90 -2.26
N LYS A 46 60.95 4.47 -3.39
CA LYS A 46 62.11 5.37 -3.43
C LYS A 46 61.71 6.80 -3.08
N PRO A 47 62.56 7.56 -2.36
CA PRO A 47 62.32 8.97 -2.09
C PRO A 47 62.18 9.81 -3.35
N VAL A 48 61.19 10.72 -3.35
CA VAL A 48 60.94 11.63 -4.47
C VAL A 48 61.25 13.06 -4.05
N SER A 49 62.15 13.70 -4.80
CA SER A 49 62.42 15.13 -4.71
C SER A 49 61.75 15.85 -5.88
N GLN A 50 60.66 16.56 -5.61
CA GLN A 50 59.95 17.31 -6.65
C GLN A 50 60.75 18.55 -7.05
N ARG A 51 60.88 18.79 -8.36
CA ARG A 51 61.49 20.02 -8.88
C ARG A 51 60.70 21.25 -8.41
N GLN A 52 61.42 22.27 -7.94
CA GLN A 52 60.82 23.52 -7.46
C GLN A 52 60.01 24.20 -8.57
N ARG A 53 58.75 24.53 -8.28
CA ARG A 53 57.88 25.25 -9.21
C ARG A 53 58.20 26.75 -9.22
N LYS A 54 58.18 27.36 -10.41
CA LYS A 54 58.25 28.83 -10.54
C LYS A 54 56.94 29.45 -10.05
N LEU A 55 57.03 30.27 -9.00
CA LEU A 55 55.89 31.02 -8.44
C LEU A 55 55.97 32.49 -8.85
N GLY A 56 54.86 33.07 -9.29
CA GLY A 56 54.72 34.51 -9.55
C GLY A 56 54.85 35.35 -8.27
N GLY A 57 55.10 36.65 -8.41
CA GLY A 57 55.46 37.58 -7.32
C GLY A 57 54.49 37.54 -6.12
N GLU A 58 53.20 37.79 -6.36
CA GLU A 58 52.14 37.79 -5.32
C GLU A 58 52.10 36.46 -4.53
N ARG A 59 52.25 35.32 -5.22
CA ARG A 59 52.24 34.00 -4.56
C ARG A 59 53.48 33.77 -3.73
N ARG A 60 54.64 34.27 -4.17
CA ARG A 60 55.92 34.08 -3.47
C ARG A 60 55.94 34.85 -2.16
N GLU A 61 55.44 36.09 -2.15
CA GLU A 61 55.29 36.89 -0.94
C GLU A 61 54.32 36.23 0.05
N ALA A 62 53.18 35.73 -0.43
CA ALA A 62 52.23 35.00 0.40
C ALA A 62 52.84 33.73 1.02
N VAL A 63 53.65 32.98 0.26
CA VAL A 63 54.40 31.82 0.78
C VAL A 63 55.37 32.24 1.87
N LYS A 64 56.15 33.32 1.66
CA LYS A 64 57.13 33.80 2.63
C LYS A 64 56.47 34.20 3.95
N LEU A 65 55.38 34.97 3.87
CA LEU A 65 54.62 35.41 5.03
C LEU A 65 54.04 34.23 5.81
N GLU A 66 53.42 33.26 5.13
CA GLU A 66 52.81 32.11 5.80
C GLU A 66 53.85 31.16 6.39
N THR A 67 54.98 30.96 5.70
CA THR A 67 56.09 30.14 6.20
C THR A 67 56.67 30.74 7.48
N GLN A 68 56.83 32.07 7.53
CA GLN A 68 57.31 32.74 8.73
C GLN A 68 56.35 32.54 9.91
N LYS A 69 55.04 32.69 9.71
CA LYS A 69 54.05 32.43 10.77
C LYS A 69 54.13 31.01 11.32
N LEU A 70 54.34 30.02 10.46
CA LEU A 70 54.46 28.61 10.87
C LEU A 70 55.79 28.33 11.61
N LEU A 71 56.86 29.04 11.26
CA LEU A 71 58.15 29.00 11.98
C LEU A 71 58.03 29.64 13.37
N ASP A 72 57.40 30.81 13.45
CA ASP A 72 57.19 31.54 14.71
C ASP A 72 56.30 30.73 15.67
N ALA A 73 55.27 30.06 15.13
CA ALA A 73 54.41 29.12 15.87
C ALA A 73 55.07 27.76 16.17
N ARG A 74 56.32 27.55 15.73
CA ARG A 74 57.09 26.29 15.88
C ARG A 74 56.41 25.05 15.31
N PHE A 75 55.51 25.20 14.33
CA PHE A 75 54.88 24.07 13.64
C PHE A 75 55.79 23.45 12.58
N ILE A 76 56.70 24.25 12.02
CA ILE A 76 57.71 23.81 11.07
C ILE A 76 59.11 24.23 11.53
N ARG A 77 60.13 23.57 11.01
CA ARG A 77 61.55 23.89 11.25
C ARG A 77 62.36 23.68 9.97
N GLU A 78 63.49 24.35 9.88
CA GLU A 78 64.42 24.18 8.76
C GLU A 78 65.14 22.83 8.83
N ILE A 79 65.32 22.16 7.69
CA ILE A 79 66.02 20.88 7.56
C ILE A 79 66.95 20.95 6.34
N LYS A 80 68.24 20.64 6.53
CA LYS A 80 69.29 20.81 5.50
C LYS A 80 69.48 19.63 4.54
N TYR A 81 69.10 18.40 4.94
CA TYR A 81 69.34 17.18 4.17
C TYR A 81 68.08 16.32 4.04
N THR A 82 67.14 16.74 3.19
CA THR A 82 65.87 16.03 3.01
C THR A 82 65.90 15.16 1.76
N THR A 83 65.47 13.90 1.90
CA THR A 83 65.34 12.94 0.79
C THR A 83 63.99 13.03 0.09
N TRP A 84 62.96 13.53 0.78
CA TRP A 84 61.63 13.80 0.24
C TRP A 84 61.41 15.31 0.17
N LEU A 85 61.11 15.83 -1.02
CA LEU A 85 60.80 17.24 -1.23
C LEU A 85 59.47 17.38 -1.97
N ALA A 86 58.53 18.09 -1.35
CA ALA A 86 57.21 18.39 -1.90
C ALA A 86 57.06 19.89 -2.13
N ASN A 87 56.42 20.26 -3.25
CA ASN A 87 56.18 21.66 -3.57
C ASN A 87 55.07 22.27 -2.72
N VAL A 88 55.21 23.57 -2.44
CA VAL A 88 54.16 24.41 -1.86
C VAL A 88 53.25 24.93 -2.98
N VAL A 89 51.94 24.84 -2.75
CA VAL A 89 50.88 25.30 -3.64
C VAL A 89 49.99 26.28 -2.89
N MET A 90 49.86 27.49 -3.43
CA MET A 90 48.97 28.52 -2.88
C MET A 90 47.60 28.47 -3.56
N VAL A 91 46.54 28.45 -2.76
CA VAL A 91 45.14 28.43 -3.22
C VAL A 91 44.38 29.59 -2.59
N LYS A 92 43.61 30.36 -3.36
CA LYS A 92 42.70 31.38 -2.80
C LYS A 92 41.45 30.70 -2.23
N LYS A 93 41.11 31.01 -0.99
CA LYS A 93 39.84 30.64 -0.36
C LYS A 93 38.71 31.50 -0.95
N SER A 94 37.45 31.09 -0.76
CA SER A 94 36.27 31.82 -1.21
C SER A 94 36.13 33.21 -0.59
N ASN A 95 36.78 33.46 0.56
CA ASN A 95 36.85 34.76 1.21
C ASN A 95 38.03 35.63 0.74
N GLY A 96 38.73 35.23 -0.33
CA GLY A 96 39.85 35.98 -0.91
C GLY A 96 41.22 35.69 -0.28
N ASN A 97 41.27 35.11 0.92
CA ASN A 97 42.53 34.84 1.63
C ASN A 97 43.32 33.68 1.00
N TRP A 98 44.64 33.78 1.07
CA TRP A 98 45.55 32.72 0.63
C TRP A 98 45.57 31.53 1.62
N ARG A 99 45.65 30.30 1.09
CA ARG A 99 45.87 29.06 1.85
C ARG A 99 47.09 28.34 1.27
N MET A 100 48.06 28.06 2.14
CA MET A 100 49.23 27.26 1.81
C MET A 100 48.88 25.76 1.90
N CYS A 101 49.15 25.02 0.82
CA CYS A 101 48.99 23.57 0.73
C CYS A 101 50.33 22.95 0.30
N ILE A 102 50.65 21.75 0.79
CA ILE A 102 51.84 21.02 0.37
C ILE A 102 51.40 19.84 -0.51
N ASP A 103 52.04 19.68 -1.67
CA ASP A 103 51.72 18.64 -2.65
C ASP A 103 52.35 17.29 -2.26
N TYR A 104 51.80 16.66 -1.23
CA TYR A 104 52.22 15.34 -0.75
C TYR A 104 51.80 14.17 -1.66
N THR A 105 51.49 14.42 -2.94
CA THR A 105 50.97 13.37 -3.85
C THR A 105 51.92 12.17 -3.95
N ASP A 106 53.22 12.40 -4.10
CA ASP A 106 54.20 11.30 -4.22
C ASP A 106 54.46 10.60 -2.88
N LEU A 107 54.47 11.36 -1.79
CA LEU A 107 54.60 10.81 -0.44
C LEU A 107 53.38 9.93 -0.08
N ASN A 108 52.17 10.39 -0.39
CA ASN A 108 50.93 9.64 -0.13
C ASN A 108 50.84 8.35 -0.96
N LYS A 109 51.45 8.28 -2.14
CA LYS A 109 51.56 7.02 -2.93
C LYS A 109 52.54 6.03 -2.29
N ALA A 110 53.59 6.54 -1.64
CA ALA A 110 54.63 5.75 -1.01
C ALA A 110 54.24 5.22 0.38
N CYS A 111 53.22 5.81 1.02
CA CYS A 111 52.71 5.36 2.30
C CYS A 111 51.61 4.28 2.13
N PRO A 112 51.64 3.17 2.88
CA PRO A 112 50.51 2.26 2.97
C PRO A 112 49.33 2.97 3.64
N LYS A 113 48.11 2.62 3.21
CA LYS A 113 46.89 3.19 3.78
C LYS A 113 46.64 2.59 5.16
N ASP A 114 46.82 3.39 6.20
CA ASP A 114 46.46 3.03 7.58
C ASP A 114 44.93 3.00 7.71
N SER A 115 44.37 1.81 7.91
CA SER A 115 42.93 1.57 7.97
C SER A 115 42.47 1.50 9.42
N TYR A 116 42.22 2.65 10.03
CA TYR A 116 41.60 2.71 11.36
C TYR A 116 40.08 2.55 11.25
N PRO A 117 39.45 1.64 12.03
CA PRO A 117 38.01 1.41 11.96
C PRO A 117 37.25 2.60 12.59
N LEU A 118 36.76 3.51 11.75
CA LEU A 118 35.95 4.64 12.19
C LEU A 118 34.48 4.20 12.41
N PRO A 119 33.79 4.70 13.47
CA PRO A 119 32.36 4.50 13.68
C PRO A 119 31.58 5.02 12.47
N ASN A 120 30.76 4.14 11.90
CA ASN A 120 30.23 4.28 10.55
C ASN A 120 28.96 5.15 10.52
N ILE A 121 29.08 6.41 10.11
CA ILE A 121 27.97 7.18 9.52
C ILE A 121 28.47 7.77 8.20
N ASP A 122 28.45 6.92 7.16
CA ASP A 122 28.54 7.25 5.73
C ASP A 122 29.86 7.72 5.08
N ARG A 123 31.02 7.76 5.75
CA ARG A 123 32.30 7.99 5.04
C ARG A 123 33.51 7.22 5.59
N LEU A 124 34.12 6.40 4.73
CA LEU A 124 35.55 6.05 4.81
C LEU A 124 36.36 7.33 4.54
N VAL A 125 37.16 7.76 5.50
CA VAL A 125 38.21 8.77 5.29
C VAL A 125 39.45 8.06 4.79
N ASP A 126 39.79 8.22 3.51
CA ASP A 126 40.96 7.60 2.85
C ASP A 126 42.31 8.30 3.20
N GLY A 127 42.42 8.94 4.37
CA GLY A 127 43.58 9.75 4.75
C GLY A 127 44.31 9.25 6.00
N ALA A 128 45.62 9.00 5.90
CA ALA A 128 46.46 8.54 7.01
C ALA A 128 46.43 9.49 8.23
N SER A 129 46.25 10.80 8.02
CA SER A 129 46.17 11.80 9.09
C SER A 129 44.86 11.73 9.90
N GLY A 130 43.73 11.40 9.26
CA GLY A 130 42.43 11.33 9.92
C GLY A 130 42.34 10.18 10.93
N ALA A 131 42.99 9.05 10.62
CA ALA A 131 43.08 7.90 11.51
C ALA A 131 43.83 8.22 12.82
N THR A 132 44.95 8.94 12.74
CA THR A 132 45.71 9.33 13.94
C THR A 132 44.95 10.34 14.79
N TYR A 133 44.23 11.27 14.15
CA TYR A 133 43.42 12.25 14.86
C TYR A 133 42.21 11.59 15.55
N GLN A 134 41.55 10.62 14.92
CA GLN A 134 40.51 9.85 15.61
C GLN A 134 41.08 9.07 16.80
N ARG A 135 42.24 8.40 16.64
CA ARG A 135 42.90 7.68 17.75
C ARG A 135 43.25 8.59 18.92
N LEU A 136 43.66 9.83 18.64
CA LEU A 136 43.85 10.86 19.66
C LEU A 136 42.52 11.12 20.39
N MET A 137 41.46 11.42 19.64
CA MET A 137 40.14 11.73 20.21
C MET A 137 39.58 10.59 21.04
N ASP A 138 39.69 9.35 20.55
CA ASP A 138 39.25 8.15 21.25
C ASP A 138 40.03 7.95 22.56
N LYS A 139 41.33 8.25 22.59
CA LYS A 139 42.16 8.21 23.80
C LYS A 139 41.85 9.32 24.80
N VAL A 140 41.65 10.55 24.33
CA VAL A 140 41.37 11.71 25.20
C VAL A 140 39.98 11.59 25.83
N PHE A 141 38.99 11.15 25.05
CA PHE A 141 37.59 11.17 25.45
C PHE A 141 36.97 9.79 25.67
N THR A 142 37.77 8.74 25.93
CA THR A 142 37.31 7.34 25.99
C THR A 142 36.08 7.14 26.88
N LYS A 143 36.01 7.81 28.05
CA LYS A 143 34.91 7.67 29.01
C LYS A 143 33.68 8.55 28.70
N LYS A 144 33.79 9.44 27.70
CA LYS A 144 32.78 10.46 27.35
C LYS A 144 32.12 10.19 26.01
N ILE A 145 32.88 9.61 25.08
CA ILE A 145 32.38 9.19 23.77
C ILE A 145 31.20 8.22 23.94
N GLY A 146 30.09 8.51 23.27
CA GLY A 146 28.85 7.73 23.33
C GLY A 146 27.88 8.17 24.43
N ARG A 147 28.38 8.63 25.59
CA ARG A 147 27.56 9.09 26.72
C ARG A 147 26.98 10.49 26.47
N ASN A 148 27.85 11.50 26.53
CA ASN A 148 27.52 12.93 26.40
C ASN A 148 28.34 13.62 25.31
N LEU A 149 29.22 12.89 24.62
CA LEU A 149 30.06 13.40 23.55
C LEU A 149 30.05 12.45 22.35
N GLU A 150 29.96 13.01 21.15
CA GLU A 150 30.27 12.33 19.89
C GLU A 150 31.43 13.04 19.21
N VAL A 151 32.42 12.30 18.76
CA VAL A 151 33.61 12.85 18.10
C VAL A 151 33.85 12.14 16.79
N TYR A 152 34.05 12.93 15.74
CA TYR A 152 34.44 12.43 14.43
C TYR A 152 35.55 13.29 13.87
N VAL A 153 36.76 12.74 13.83
CA VAL A 153 38.00 13.44 13.46
C VAL A 153 38.04 14.79 14.19
N ASP A 154 37.94 15.91 13.49
CA ASP A 154 38.03 17.28 14.00
C ASP A 154 36.73 17.86 14.57
N ASP A 155 35.59 17.22 14.31
CA ASP A 155 34.29 17.70 14.77
C ASP A 155 33.86 16.99 16.07
N MET A 156 33.48 17.79 17.07
CA MET A 156 32.98 17.33 18.38
C MET A 156 31.57 17.85 18.64
N VAL A 157 30.67 16.98 19.09
CA VAL A 157 29.29 17.33 19.48
C VAL A 157 29.03 16.87 20.90
N ILE A 158 28.72 17.84 21.77
CA ILE A 158 28.30 17.60 23.14
C ILE A 158 26.78 17.49 23.14
N LYS A 159 26.25 16.35 23.59
CA LYS A 159 24.82 16.04 23.63
C LYS A 159 24.38 15.78 25.07
N THR A 160 23.28 16.40 25.48
CA THR A 160 22.75 16.28 26.84
C THR A 160 21.25 16.06 26.80
N LYS A 161 20.73 15.34 27.79
CA LYS A 161 19.28 15.03 27.86
C LYS A 161 18.48 16.19 28.45
N SER A 162 19.08 16.94 29.36
CA SER A 162 18.48 18.09 30.02
C SER A 162 19.31 19.36 29.78
N PRO A 163 18.67 20.54 29.60
CA PRO A 163 19.35 21.82 29.57
C PRO A 163 20.13 22.14 30.86
N ALA A 164 19.66 21.66 32.02
CA ALA A 164 20.32 21.90 33.31
C ALA A 164 21.68 21.19 33.43
N GLU A 165 21.80 19.99 32.84
CA GLU A 165 23.04 19.19 32.82
C GLU A 165 24.04 19.69 31.78
N HIS A 166 23.59 20.50 30.80
CA HIS A 166 24.41 20.93 29.66
C HIS A 166 25.66 21.70 30.07
N VAL A 167 25.55 22.58 31.06
CA VAL A 167 26.67 23.39 31.56
C VAL A 167 27.72 22.50 32.22
N GLN A 168 27.29 21.48 32.98
CA GLN A 168 28.18 20.54 33.65
C GLN A 168 28.92 19.65 32.64
N ASP A 169 28.22 19.17 31.62
CA ASP A 169 28.83 18.36 30.56
C ASP A 169 29.85 19.16 29.74
N ILE A 170 29.58 20.43 29.41
CA ILE A 170 30.58 21.31 28.75
C ILE A 170 31.81 21.50 29.64
N ALA A 171 31.62 21.80 30.94
CA ALA A 171 32.71 22.01 31.87
C ALA A 171 33.63 20.77 31.98
N GLU A 172 33.03 19.58 31.99
CA GLU A 172 33.77 18.31 32.03
C GLU A 172 34.60 18.09 30.75
N ILE A 173 34.06 18.40 29.58
CA ILE A 173 34.81 18.31 28.32
C ILE A 173 35.94 19.34 28.28
N PHE A 174 35.70 20.57 28.74
CA PHE A 174 36.73 21.62 28.84
C PHE A 174 37.89 21.20 29.74
N GLN A 175 37.62 20.49 30.83
CA GLN A 175 38.67 19.95 31.69
C GLN A 175 39.56 18.93 30.96
N GLN A 176 38.99 18.07 30.12
CA GLN A 176 39.78 17.12 29.30
C GLN A 176 40.59 17.84 28.22
N VAL A 177 39.99 18.82 27.54
CA VAL A 177 40.67 19.66 26.55
C VAL A 177 41.89 20.35 27.19
N ARG A 178 41.71 20.92 28.39
CA ARG A 178 42.80 21.54 29.16
C ARG A 178 43.89 20.55 29.52
N ARG A 179 43.52 19.37 30.04
CA ARG A 179 44.46 18.33 30.48
C ARG A 179 45.40 17.85 29.37
N HIS A 180 44.90 17.81 28.14
CA HIS A 180 45.65 17.34 26.97
C HIS A 180 46.22 18.48 26.10
N ASN A 181 46.23 19.72 26.61
CA ASN A 181 46.75 20.91 25.91
C ASN A 181 46.12 21.12 24.52
N MET A 182 44.84 20.77 24.39
CA MET A 182 44.08 21.00 23.16
C MET A 182 43.47 22.41 23.18
N ARG A 183 43.27 22.99 21.99
CA ARG A 183 42.61 24.29 21.83
C ARG A 183 41.44 24.18 20.86
N LEU A 184 40.39 24.95 21.13
CA LEU A 184 39.19 25.04 20.30
C LEU A 184 39.24 26.29 19.41
N ASN A 185 38.67 26.23 18.22
CA ASN A 185 38.58 27.39 17.34
C ASN A 185 37.29 28.18 17.65
N PRO A 186 37.37 29.41 18.18
CA PRO A 186 36.20 30.16 18.61
C PRO A 186 35.25 30.51 17.46
N GLU A 187 35.77 30.78 16.25
CA GLU A 187 34.94 31.10 15.07
C GLU A 187 34.09 29.92 14.58
N LYS A 188 34.48 28.70 14.94
CA LYS A 188 33.79 27.46 14.52
C LYS A 188 32.96 26.81 15.60
N CYS A 189 33.12 27.22 16.85
CA CYS A 189 32.37 26.66 17.96
C CYS A 189 30.98 27.29 18.06
N VAL A 190 29.97 26.47 18.32
CA VAL A 190 28.59 26.89 18.55
C VAL A 190 28.09 26.22 19.82
N PHE A 191 27.56 27.01 20.76
CA PHE A 191 27.13 26.53 22.08
C PHE A 191 25.64 26.82 22.32
N GLY A 192 24.99 25.96 23.10
CA GLY A 192 23.61 26.18 23.56
C GLY A 192 22.51 26.12 22.50
N VAL A 193 22.76 25.45 21.37
CA VAL A 193 21.78 25.30 20.28
C VAL A 193 20.93 24.05 20.44
N GLN A 194 19.65 24.13 20.08
CA GLN A 194 18.74 22.96 20.02
C GLN A 194 19.00 22.06 18.81
N GLY A 195 19.82 22.52 17.87
CA GLY A 195 20.25 21.78 16.70
C GLY A 195 21.37 22.50 15.96
N GLY A 196 22.23 21.76 15.27
CA GLY A 196 23.46 22.28 14.67
C GLY A 196 23.96 21.47 13.48
N LYS A 197 24.89 22.05 12.72
CA LYS A 197 25.54 21.38 11.58
C LYS A 197 26.63 20.43 12.11
N PHE A 198 26.56 19.16 11.74
CA PHE A 198 27.58 18.15 12.06
C PHE A 198 27.79 17.20 10.89
N LEU A 199 29.04 17.01 10.43
CA LEU A 199 29.41 16.18 9.27
C LEU A 199 28.62 16.49 7.98
N GLY A 200 28.13 17.73 7.87
CA GLY A 200 27.30 18.17 6.75
C GLY A 200 25.85 17.66 6.79
N PHE A 201 25.37 17.24 7.96
CA PHE A 201 23.96 17.04 8.31
C PHE A 201 23.53 18.10 9.33
N MET A 202 22.23 18.34 9.43
CA MET A 202 21.61 19.13 10.50
C MET A 202 21.12 18.18 11.58
N ILE A 203 21.67 18.26 12.78
CA ILE A 203 21.16 17.51 13.93
C ILE A 203 20.11 18.40 14.59
N THR A 204 18.88 17.94 14.70
CA THR A 204 17.78 18.64 15.40
C THR A 204 17.22 17.75 16.51
N CYS A 205 16.38 18.31 17.39
CA CYS A 205 15.64 17.53 18.39
C CYS A 205 14.72 16.44 17.78
N ARG A 206 14.44 16.49 16.47
CA ARG A 206 13.63 15.51 15.74
C ARG A 206 14.47 14.41 15.07
N GLY A 207 15.80 14.55 15.04
CA GLY A 207 16.73 13.59 14.44
C GLY A 207 17.77 14.22 13.51
N ILE A 208 18.36 13.40 12.65
CA ILE A 208 19.34 13.82 11.65
C ILE A 208 18.61 14.24 10.38
N GLU A 209 18.67 15.53 10.07
CA GLU A 209 18.13 16.14 8.86
C GLU A 209 19.27 16.43 7.86
N ALA A 210 18.96 16.46 6.57
CA ALA A 210 19.98 16.75 5.56
C ALA A 210 20.24 18.28 5.48
N ASN A 211 21.51 18.68 5.35
CA ASN A 211 21.89 20.10 5.40
C ASN A 211 21.23 20.93 4.26
N PRO A 212 20.42 21.95 4.59
CA PRO A 212 19.76 22.82 3.61
C PRO A 212 20.72 23.46 2.59
N ASP A 213 21.95 23.79 3.00
CA ASP A 213 22.95 24.39 2.10
C ASP A 213 23.29 23.47 0.92
N LYS A 214 23.30 22.14 1.16
CA LYS A 214 23.57 21.15 0.12
C LYS A 214 22.42 21.09 -0.90
N PHE A 215 21.18 21.29 -0.47
CA PHE A 215 20.01 21.34 -1.35
C PHE A 215 19.92 22.66 -2.12
N HIS A 216 20.13 23.80 -1.46
CA HIS A 216 20.12 25.10 -2.14
C HIS A 216 21.19 25.20 -3.24
N ALA A 217 22.37 24.61 -3.02
CA ALA A 217 23.42 24.54 -4.04
C ALA A 217 23.05 23.66 -5.27
N LEU A 218 22.02 22.83 -5.15
CA LEU A 218 21.52 21.92 -6.18
C LEU A 218 20.27 22.49 -6.88
N ILE A 219 19.34 23.07 -6.10
CA ILE A 219 18.13 23.76 -6.58
C ILE A 219 18.51 25.01 -7.38
N ASN A 220 19.51 25.76 -6.93
CA ASN A 220 19.97 26.97 -7.60
C ASN A 220 20.99 26.67 -8.73
N MET A 221 21.23 25.40 -9.06
CA MET A 221 22.15 25.04 -10.12
C MET A 221 21.48 25.25 -11.50
N ARG A 222 22.17 25.97 -12.38
CA ARG A 222 21.78 26.10 -13.79
C ARG A 222 22.10 24.81 -14.55
N SER A 223 21.33 24.50 -15.59
CA SER A 223 21.56 23.31 -16.42
C SER A 223 22.99 23.30 -16.99
N PRO A 224 23.80 22.24 -16.75
CA PRO A 224 25.19 22.20 -17.17
C PRO A 224 25.29 22.22 -18.71
N GLN A 225 26.16 23.07 -19.25
CA GLN A 225 26.32 23.28 -20.70
C GLN A 225 27.55 22.56 -21.28
N ASN A 226 28.42 22.04 -20.41
CA ASN A 226 29.68 21.41 -20.83
C ASN A 226 30.07 20.21 -19.96
N HIS A 227 30.98 19.37 -20.47
CA HIS A 227 31.40 18.13 -19.82
C HIS A 227 32.00 18.34 -18.41
N LYS A 228 32.73 19.44 -18.18
CA LYS A 228 33.28 19.77 -16.85
C LYS A 228 32.17 20.08 -15.84
N GLU A 229 31.12 20.77 -16.25
CA GLU A 229 29.95 21.05 -15.42
C GLU A 229 29.12 19.80 -15.14
N VAL A 230 28.99 18.89 -16.11
CA VAL A 230 28.36 17.57 -15.91
C VAL A 230 29.14 16.74 -14.89
N GLN A 231 30.48 16.73 -14.96
CA GLN A 231 31.32 16.07 -13.95
C GLN A 231 31.17 16.72 -12.56
N ARG A 232 31.04 18.05 -12.49
CA ARG A 232 30.82 18.78 -11.24
C ARG A 232 29.46 18.46 -10.63
N LEU A 233 28.41 18.35 -11.45
CA LEU A 233 27.08 17.88 -11.04
C LEU A 233 27.15 16.44 -10.53
N ALA A 234 27.80 15.54 -11.27
CA ALA A 234 28.00 14.15 -10.86
C ALA A 234 28.75 14.05 -9.51
N GLY A 235 29.75 14.90 -9.29
CA GLY A 235 30.47 15.02 -8.02
C GLY A 235 29.59 15.51 -6.85
N ARG A 236 28.70 16.49 -7.11
CA ARG A 236 27.72 16.97 -6.09
C ARG A 236 26.59 15.97 -5.83
N LEU A 237 26.19 15.18 -6.82
CA LEU A 237 25.26 14.07 -6.63
C LEU A 237 25.93 12.93 -5.84
N ALA A 238 27.21 12.67 -6.10
CA ALA A 238 27.99 11.68 -5.36
C ALA A 238 28.22 12.06 -3.89
N SER A 239 28.27 13.35 -3.54
CA SER A 239 28.32 13.82 -2.14
C SER A 239 26.98 13.69 -1.40
N LEU A 240 25.89 13.43 -2.13
CA LEU A 240 24.60 12.95 -1.60
C LEU A 240 24.50 11.42 -1.60
N SER A 241 25.63 10.72 -1.66
CA SER A 241 25.75 9.26 -1.70
C SER A 241 25.23 8.56 -2.98
N CYS A 242 24.95 9.30 -4.07
CA CYS A 242 24.53 8.70 -5.35
C CYS A 242 25.74 8.17 -6.15
N ARG A 243 25.80 6.85 -6.39
CA ARG A 243 26.88 6.22 -7.19
C ARG A 243 26.41 5.95 -8.62
N VAL A 244 27.26 6.25 -9.61
CA VAL A 244 27.01 5.97 -11.05
C VAL A 244 27.70 4.65 -11.44
N LEU A 245 27.05 3.80 -12.24
CA LEU A 245 27.59 2.51 -12.69
C LEU A 245 28.80 2.71 -13.65
N GLN A 246 29.92 2.03 -13.36
CA GLN A 246 31.15 2.03 -14.20
C GLN A 246 31.00 1.19 -15.49
N ASP A 247 31.84 1.41 -16.51
CA ASP A 247 31.64 0.92 -17.89
C ASP A 247 31.58 -0.61 -18.06
N THR A 248 32.30 -1.41 -17.25
CA THR A 248 32.15 -2.87 -17.26
C THR A 248 30.80 -3.31 -16.69
N LYS A 249 30.28 -2.58 -15.69
CA LYS A 249 28.97 -2.81 -15.06
C LYS A 249 27.81 -2.21 -15.88
N LYS A 250 28.09 -1.30 -16.83
CA LYS A 250 27.11 -0.85 -17.82
C LYS A 250 26.72 -1.96 -18.81
N ARG A 251 27.61 -2.93 -19.06
CA ARG A 251 27.34 -4.10 -19.91
C ARG A 251 26.51 -5.18 -19.22
N TYR A 252 26.27 -5.06 -17.91
CA TYR A 252 25.44 -6.01 -17.18
C TYR A 252 23.99 -5.93 -17.63
N GLN A 253 23.29 -7.06 -17.57
CA GLN A 253 21.85 -7.06 -17.82
C GLN A 253 21.13 -6.25 -16.73
N THR A 254 19.96 -5.71 -17.05
CA THR A 254 19.20 -4.83 -16.14
C THR A 254 18.97 -5.48 -14.78
N ILE A 255 18.71 -6.79 -14.74
CA ILE A 255 18.53 -7.52 -13.48
C ILE A 255 19.81 -7.61 -12.66
N GLU A 256 20.96 -7.85 -13.29
CA GLU A 256 22.27 -7.89 -12.63
C GLU A 256 22.65 -6.50 -12.09
N LYS A 257 22.30 -5.44 -12.84
CA LYS A 257 22.49 -4.04 -12.39
C LYS A 257 21.68 -3.73 -11.14
N LEU A 258 20.43 -4.19 -11.10
CA LEU A 258 19.53 -4.01 -9.95
C LEU A 258 20.00 -4.81 -8.73
N ALA A 259 20.42 -6.06 -8.93
CA ALA A 259 21.01 -6.88 -7.86
C ALA A 259 22.30 -6.23 -7.33
N LEU A 260 23.18 -5.76 -8.22
CA LEU A 260 24.39 -5.03 -7.84
C LEU A 260 24.09 -3.74 -7.08
N ALA A 261 23.07 -3.00 -7.48
CA ALA A 261 22.64 -1.79 -6.79
C ALA A 261 22.21 -2.12 -5.35
N LEU A 262 21.41 -3.18 -5.17
CA LEU A 262 20.97 -3.62 -3.85
C LEU A 262 22.16 -4.08 -2.98
N VAL A 263 23.04 -4.94 -3.50
CA VAL A 263 24.26 -5.38 -2.80
C VAL A 263 25.12 -4.18 -2.39
N THR A 264 25.32 -3.23 -3.31
CA THR A 264 26.09 -2.02 -3.02
C THR A 264 25.45 -1.19 -1.90
N SER A 265 24.12 -1.11 -1.87
CA SER A 265 23.38 -0.45 -0.79
C SER A 265 23.54 -1.19 0.54
N THR A 266 23.46 -2.52 0.56
CA THR A 266 23.65 -3.31 1.79
C THR A 266 25.06 -3.16 2.38
N ARG A 267 26.08 -3.11 1.54
CA ARG A 267 27.48 -2.91 1.96
C ARG A 267 27.72 -1.52 2.55
N ARG A 268 27.03 -0.49 2.02
CA ARG A 268 27.18 0.90 2.48
C ARG A 268 26.35 1.17 3.73
N LEU A 269 25.09 0.78 3.72
CA LEU A 269 24.13 1.02 4.79
C LEU A 269 24.04 -0.17 5.74
N ARG A 270 25.13 -0.94 5.89
CA ARG A 270 25.17 -2.18 6.67
C ARG A 270 24.58 -2.03 8.09
N PRO A 271 24.88 -0.96 8.86
CA PRO A 271 24.30 -0.78 10.19
C PRO A 271 22.77 -0.73 10.18
N TYR A 272 22.16 -0.12 9.16
CA TYR A 272 20.70 -0.03 9.01
C TYR A 272 20.10 -1.37 8.60
N PHE A 273 20.72 -2.08 7.66
CA PHE A 273 20.27 -3.41 7.21
C PHE A 273 20.36 -4.48 8.29
N GLN A 274 21.26 -4.32 9.28
CA GLN A 274 21.39 -5.24 10.43
C GLN A 274 20.39 -4.95 11.54
N SER A 275 19.97 -3.68 11.70
CA SER A 275 19.13 -3.24 12.82
C SER A 275 17.65 -3.10 12.48
N HIS A 276 17.29 -3.00 11.19
CA HIS A 276 15.93 -2.73 10.75
C HIS A 276 15.53 -3.60 9.56
N GLN A 277 14.24 -3.96 9.49
CA GLN A 277 13.67 -4.62 8.32
C GLN A 277 13.62 -3.66 7.13
N ILE A 278 14.28 -4.00 6.03
CA ILE A 278 14.40 -3.13 4.86
C ILE A 278 13.36 -3.52 3.80
N VAL A 279 12.57 -2.55 3.36
CA VAL A 279 11.59 -2.73 2.28
C VAL A 279 12.14 -2.18 0.97
N VAL A 280 12.51 -3.08 0.05
CA VAL A 280 13.01 -2.75 -1.29
C VAL A 280 11.83 -2.66 -2.26
N LYS A 281 11.52 -1.44 -2.69
CA LYS A 281 10.49 -1.20 -3.69
C LYS A 281 11.04 -1.40 -5.11
N THR A 282 10.69 -2.51 -5.76
CA THR A 282 11.17 -2.90 -7.10
C THR A 282 10.06 -3.55 -7.90
N ASP A 283 10.02 -3.29 -9.20
CA ASP A 283 9.10 -3.95 -10.12
C ASP A 283 9.68 -5.27 -10.67
N TYR A 284 10.98 -5.49 -10.52
CA TYR A 284 11.68 -6.68 -11.03
C TYR A 284 11.69 -7.85 -10.01
N PRO A 285 11.62 -9.13 -10.47
CA PRO A 285 11.58 -10.34 -9.64
C PRO A 285 12.96 -10.73 -9.09
N ILE A 286 13.66 -9.78 -8.47
CA ILE A 286 15.04 -9.96 -7.96
C ILE A 286 15.11 -11.15 -6.98
N LYS A 287 14.09 -11.28 -6.11
CA LYS A 287 13.98 -12.37 -5.13
C LYS A 287 13.90 -13.77 -5.76
N LYS A 288 13.09 -13.96 -6.81
CA LYS A 288 12.94 -15.27 -7.49
C LYS A 288 14.23 -15.64 -8.23
N ILE A 289 14.88 -14.65 -8.84
CA ILE A 289 16.11 -14.87 -9.61
C ILE A 289 17.26 -15.25 -8.68
N LEU A 290 17.44 -14.54 -7.56
CA LEU A 290 18.49 -14.85 -6.57
C LEU A 290 18.29 -16.21 -5.88
N ARG A 291 17.07 -16.76 -5.85
CA ARG A 291 16.77 -18.07 -5.23
C ARG A 291 16.94 -19.27 -6.16
N LYS A 292 17.21 -19.08 -7.46
CA LYS A 292 17.40 -20.22 -8.37
C LYS A 292 18.71 -20.94 -8.06
N LEU A 293 18.66 -22.27 -7.95
CA LEU A 293 19.82 -23.13 -7.69
C LEU A 293 20.83 -23.16 -8.87
N ASP A 294 20.38 -22.83 -10.09
CA ASP A 294 21.20 -22.77 -11.32
C ASP A 294 21.88 -21.40 -11.58
N LEU A 295 22.09 -20.58 -10.56
CA LEU A 295 22.80 -19.31 -10.74
C LEU A 295 24.30 -19.54 -10.96
N ALA A 296 24.81 -19.04 -12.09
CA ALA A 296 26.24 -19.04 -12.38
C ALA A 296 26.95 -17.81 -11.79
N GLY A 297 28.07 -18.03 -11.10
CA GLY A 297 29.05 -17.00 -10.75
C GLY A 297 28.59 -15.96 -9.71
N ARG A 298 28.75 -14.67 -10.04
CA ARG A 298 28.61 -13.52 -9.11
C ARG A 298 27.23 -13.38 -8.45
N MET A 299 26.16 -13.87 -9.10
CA MET A 299 24.79 -13.78 -8.59
C MET A 299 24.57 -14.69 -7.37
N THR A 300 25.27 -15.82 -7.31
CA THR A 300 25.23 -16.75 -6.16
C THR A 300 25.88 -16.13 -4.93
N ALA A 301 27.07 -15.52 -5.10
CA ALA A 301 27.74 -14.76 -4.06
C ALA A 301 26.87 -13.60 -3.53
N TRP A 302 26.21 -12.85 -4.41
CA TRP A 302 25.30 -11.77 -4.02
C TRP A 302 24.05 -12.29 -3.31
N SER A 303 23.51 -13.44 -3.70
CA SER A 303 22.37 -14.04 -3.03
C SER A 303 22.71 -14.44 -1.58
N ILE A 304 23.89 -15.04 -1.38
CA ILE A 304 24.36 -15.43 -0.04
C ILE A 304 24.52 -14.18 0.84
N GLU A 305 25.19 -13.14 0.34
CA GLU A 305 25.39 -11.89 1.09
C GLU A 305 24.06 -11.19 1.45
N LEU A 306 23.10 -11.16 0.52
CA LEU A 306 21.79 -10.56 0.78
C LEU A 306 20.92 -11.38 1.74
N SER A 307 21.19 -12.68 1.88
CA SER A 307 20.45 -13.55 2.80
C SER A 307 20.77 -13.29 4.28
N GLU A 308 21.86 -12.59 4.58
CA GLU A 308 22.22 -12.16 5.94
C GLU A 308 21.27 -11.09 6.52
N TYR A 309 20.43 -10.45 5.68
CA TYR A 309 19.61 -9.31 6.05
C TYR A 309 18.11 -9.57 5.88
N ASP A 310 17.28 -8.96 6.74
CA ASP A 310 15.81 -9.04 6.64
C ASP A 310 15.28 -8.05 5.58
N ILE A 311 15.27 -8.50 4.32
CA ILE A 311 14.86 -7.71 3.16
C ILE A 311 13.49 -8.18 2.64
N ARG A 312 12.50 -7.29 2.68
CA ARG A 312 11.19 -7.46 2.02
C ARG A 312 11.15 -6.75 0.68
N TYR A 313 10.56 -7.37 -0.32
CA TYR A 313 10.41 -6.79 -1.65
C TYR A 313 8.95 -6.41 -1.89
N GLU A 314 8.72 -5.19 -2.39
CA GLU A 314 7.39 -4.69 -2.72
C GLU A 314 7.37 -4.08 -4.12
N SER A 315 6.28 -4.32 -4.86
CA SER A 315 6.04 -3.66 -6.15
C SER A 315 5.75 -2.16 -5.99
N ARG A 316 6.14 -1.34 -6.97
CA ARG A 316 5.88 0.11 -6.99
C ARG A 316 4.46 0.46 -7.47
N GLY A 317 3.71 -0.46 -8.05
CA GLY A 317 2.41 -0.16 -8.65
C GLY A 317 1.53 -1.37 -8.99
N PRO A 318 0.37 -1.13 -9.63
CA PRO A 318 -0.51 -2.22 -10.06
C PRO A 318 0.10 -2.95 -11.25
N PHE A 319 0.00 -4.28 -11.26
CA PHE A 319 0.46 -5.12 -12.37
C PHE A 319 -0.74 -5.64 -13.16
N LYS A 320 -0.57 -5.83 -14.47
CA LYS A 320 -1.53 -6.51 -15.34
C LYS A 320 -0.93 -7.85 -15.77
N ALA A 321 -1.68 -8.93 -15.56
CA ALA A 321 -1.28 -10.28 -15.97
C ALA A 321 -2.11 -10.74 -17.17
N GLN A 322 -1.48 -11.34 -18.18
CA GLN A 322 -2.13 -12.00 -19.31
C GLN A 322 -1.73 -13.47 -19.38
N TYR A 323 -2.67 -14.34 -19.73
CA TYR A 323 -2.50 -15.79 -19.70
C TYR A 323 -2.93 -16.41 -21.02
N GLY A 324 -2.16 -17.34 -21.57
CA GLY A 324 -2.50 -18.08 -22.79
C GLY A 324 -2.14 -19.57 -22.68
N SER A 325 -2.82 -20.41 -23.46
CA SER A 325 -2.66 -21.88 -23.47
C SER A 325 -2.42 -22.42 -24.88
N SER A 326 -1.84 -23.61 -25.01
CA SER A 326 -1.64 -24.31 -26.28
C SER A 326 -1.69 -25.82 -26.10
N ASN A 327 -2.42 -26.52 -26.97
CA ASN A 327 -2.68 -27.97 -26.86
C ASN A 327 -2.34 -28.80 -28.11
N VAL A 328 -1.88 -28.20 -29.22
CA VAL A 328 -1.90 -28.90 -30.54
C VAL A 328 -0.80 -29.97 -30.68
N LYS A 329 0.33 -29.87 -29.96
CA LYS A 329 1.43 -30.88 -29.98
C LYS A 329 2.12 -31.10 -28.62
N GLY A 330 1.57 -30.53 -27.56
CA GLY A 330 2.13 -30.50 -26.21
C GLY A 330 1.41 -29.43 -25.40
N SER A 331 1.14 -29.72 -24.12
CA SER A 331 0.46 -28.80 -23.23
C SER A 331 1.44 -27.72 -22.74
N GLY A 332 1.17 -26.46 -23.06
CA GLY A 332 2.00 -25.32 -22.67
C GLY A 332 1.19 -24.09 -22.29
N ALA A 333 1.76 -23.25 -21.42
CA ALA A 333 1.14 -22.02 -20.93
C ALA A 333 2.09 -20.82 -21.09
N GLY A 334 1.53 -19.66 -21.42
CA GLY A 334 2.25 -18.40 -21.53
C GLY A 334 1.69 -17.37 -20.56
N ILE A 335 2.55 -16.68 -19.83
CA ILE A 335 2.20 -15.66 -18.85
C ILE A 335 2.97 -14.39 -19.14
N ILE A 336 2.27 -13.26 -19.14
CA ILE A 336 2.85 -11.94 -19.27
C ILE A 336 2.44 -11.11 -18.06
N LEU A 337 3.41 -10.60 -17.29
CA LEU A 337 3.18 -9.61 -16.25
C LEU A 337 3.71 -8.26 -16.70
N GLU A 338 2.81 -7.31 -16.90
CA GLU A 338 3.08 -5.92 -17.24
C GLU A 338 3.03 -5.07 -15.97
N GLY A 339 4.17 -4.53 -15.58
CA GLY A 339 4.33 -3.63 -14.43
C GLY A 339 4.36 -2.14 -14.83
N PRO A 340 4.40 -1.22 -13.85
CA PRO A 340 4.58 0.20 -14.12
C PRO A 340 5.93 0.46 -14.83
N ASN A 341 5.97 1.42 -15.77
CA ASN A 341 7.12 1.79 -16.62
C ASN A 341 7.46 0.82 -17.77
N ASN A 342 6.46 0.24 -18.44
CA ASN A 342 6.62 -0.66 -19.59
C ASN A 342 7.49 -1.91 -19.30
N MET A 343 7.59 -2.31 -18.03
CA MET A 343 8.30 -3.55 -17.68
C MET A 343 7.40 -4.74 -17.98
N MET A 344 7.87 -5.65 -18.84
CA MET A 344 7.18 -6.87 -19.24
C MET A 344 7.98 -8.08 -18.77
N LEU A 345 7.37 -8.94 -17.95
CA LEU A 345 7.93 -10.23 -17.57
C LEU A 345 7.19 -11.33 -18.34
N GLU A 346 7.93 -12.10 -19.12
CA GLU A 346 7.39 -13.19 -19.93
C GLU A 346 7.85 -14.53 -19.34
N LEU A 347 6.88 -15.37 -18.96
CA LEU A 347 7.11 -16.70 -18.42
C LEU A 347 6.42 -17.72 -19.34
N ALA A 348 7.19 -18.69 -19.80
CA ALA A 348 6.73 -19.81 -20.60
C ALA A 348 6.78 -21.08 -19.74
N ILE A 349 5.65 -21.78 -19.66
CA ILE A 349 5.50 -23.00 -18.85
C ILE A 349 5.23 -24.17 -19.77
N LYS A 350 6.01 -25.24 -19.59
CA LYS A 350 5.77 -26.52 -20.23
C LYS A 350 5.15 -27.48 -19.21
N PHE A 351 4.08 -28.18 -19.60
CA PHE A 351 3.50 -29.25 -18.80
C PHE A 351 4.07 -30.59 -19.27
N ASP A 352 4.56 -31.41 -18.34
CA ASP A 352 4.98 -32.79 -18.63
C ASP A 352 3.82 -33.80 -18.52
N PHE A 353 2.59 -33.30 -18.36
CA PHE A 353 1.35 -34.06 -18.37
C PHE A 353 0.40 -33.55 -19.46
N GLN A 354 -0.50 -34.42 -19.91
CA GLN A 354 -1.58 -34.06 -20.83
C GLN A 354 -2.60 -33.18 -20.11
N ALA A 355 -2.67 -31.90 -20.47
CA ALA A 355 -3.61 -30.94 -19.90
C ALA A 355 -4.67 -30.53 -20.94
N THR A 356 -5.95 -30.48 -20.54
CA THR A 356 -7.01 -29.86 -21.36
C THR A 356 -6.76 -28.35 -21.50
N ASN A 357 -7.34 -27.70 -22.52
CA ASN A 357 -7.18 -26.24 -22.72
C ASN A 357 -7.55 -25.48 -21.44
N ASN A 358 -8.67 -25.84 -20.81
CA ASN A 358 -9.16 -25.22 -19.58
C ASN A 358 -8.17 -25.44 -18.42
N GLN A 359 -7.63 -26.65 -18.28
CA GLN A 359 -6.66 -27.00 -17.24
C GLN A 359 -5.34 -26.25 -17.44
N ALA A 360 -4.84 -26.17 -18.67
CA ALA A 360 -3.63 -25.42 -19.00
C ALA A 360 -3.78 -23.92 -18.69
N GLU A 361 -4.96 -23.34 -18.91
CA GLU A 361 -5.23 -21.94 -18.57
C GLU A 361 -5.34 -21.70 -17.06
N TYR A 362 -5.91 -22.64 -16.30
CA TYR A 362 -5.93 -22.55 -14.84
C TYR A 362 -4.53 -22.65 -14.24
N GLU A 363 -3.71 -23.56 -14.75
CA GLU A 363 -2.31 -23.66 -14.34
C GLU A 363 -1.52 -22.40 -14.71
N ALA A 364 -1.79 -21.80 -15.88
CA ALA A 364 -1.22 -20.52 -16.26
C ALA A 364 -1.58 -19.40 -15.27
N LEU A 365 -2.86 -19.32 -14.87
CA LEU A 365 -3.35 -18.35 -13.89
C LEU A 365 -2.68 -18.54 -12.53
N LEU A 366 -2.63 -19.78 -12.02
CA LEU A 366 -2.02 -20.11 -10.74
C LEU A 366 -0.53 -19.78 -10.72
N ALA A 367 0.19 -20.13 -11.80
CA ALA A 367 1.60 -19.82 -11.91
C ALA A 367 1.88 -18.32 -12.01
N GLY A 368 1.02 -17.53 -12.68
CA GLY A 368 1.17 -16.07 -12.70
C GLY A 368 0.79 -15.40 -11.38
N LEU A 369 -0.17 -15.95 -10.62
CA LEU A 369 -0.48 -15.50 -9.27
C LEU A 369 0.69 -15.77 -8.30
N ARG A 370 1.31 -16.96 -8.40
CA ARG A 370 2.54 -17.28 -7.64
C ARG A 370 3.66 -16.30 -8.00
N LEU A 371 3.87 -16.04 -9.29
CA LEU A 371 4.87 -15.07 -9.76
C LEU A 371 4.59 -13.64 -9.26
N ALA A 372 3.34 -13.18 -9.28
CA ALA A 372 2.96 -11.87 -8.77
C ALA A 372 3.16 -11.75 -7.26
N LYS A 373 2.86 -12.81 -6.50
CA LYS A 373 3.13 -12.88 -5.05
C LYS A 373 4.63 -12.79 -4.76
N ASP A 374 5.46 -13.46 -5.55
CA ASP A 374 6.92 -13.46 -5.37
C ASP A 374 7.55 -12.10 -5.70
N VAL A 375 6.98 -11.37 -6.66
CA VAL A 375 7.35 -9.97 -6.98
C VAL A 375 6.88 -8.99 -5.89
N GLY A 376 6.02 -9.43 -4.96
CA GLY A 376 5.47 -8.57 -3.91
C GLY A 376 4.39 -7.63 -4.45
N VAL A 377 3.64 -8.06 -5.46
CA VAL A 377 2.53 -7.29 -6.04
C VAL A 377 1.36 -7.26 -5.05
N LYS A 378 1.03 -6.07 -4.55
CA LYS A 378 -0.15 -5.83 -3.69
C LYS A 378 -1.46 -5.70 -4.45
N ARG A 379 -1.40 -5.30 -5.74
CA ARG A 379 -2.57 -5.13 -6.62
C ARG A 379 -2.29 -5.70 -7.99
N LEU A 380 -2.97 -6.78 -8.34
CA LEU A 380 -2.82 -7.48 -9.62
C LEU A 380 -4.15 -7.48 -10.37
N MET A 381 -4.13 -7.08 -11.64
CA MET A 381 -5.25 -7.20 -12.56
C MET A 381 -4.99 -8.42 -13.47
N CYS A 382 -5.73 -9.50 -13.26
CA CYS A 382 -5.64 -10.70 -14.09
C CYS A 382 -6.54 -10.55 -15.33
N CYS A 383 -5.99 -10.84 -16.50
CA CYS A 383 -6.69 -10.79 -17.79
C CYS A 383 -6.52 -12.12 -18.53
N SER A 384 -7.62 -12.71 -18.97
CA SER A 384 -7.62 -13.92 -19.81
C SER A 384 -8.63 -13.75 -20.95
N ASP A 385 -8.42 -14.47 -22.04
CA ASP A 385 -9.35 -14.63 -23.17
C ASP A 385 -10.26 -15.87 -23.01
N SER A 386 -10.04 -16.69 -21.98
CA SER A 386 -10.84 -17.86 -21.69
C SER A 386 -12.16 -17.49 -21.03
N LYS A 387 -13.28 -17.72 -21.72
CA LYS A 387 -14.62 -17.46 -21.19
C LYS A 387 -14.88 -18.16 -19.83
N LEU A 388 -14.24 -19.30 -19.60
CA LEU A 388 -14.39 -20.09 -18.39
C LEU A 388 -13.69 -19.45 -17.18
N ILE A 389 -12.46 -18.95 -17.37
CA ILE A 389 -11.70 -18.25 -16.33
C ILE A 389 -12.22 -16.80 -16.15
N THR A 390 -12.68 -16.16 -17.21
CA THR A 390 -13.11 -14.75 -17.19
C THR A 390 -14.46 -14.49 -16.52
N LYS A 391 -15.20 -15.54 -16.12
CA LYS A 391 -16.31 -15.36 -15.17
C LYS A 391 -15.81 -15.04 -13.75
N GLN A 392 -14.52 -15.29 -13.49
CA GLN A 392 -13.87 -15.11 -12.19
C GLN A 392 -12.79 -14.00 -12.22
N ILE A 393 -12.32 -13.59 -13.41
CA ILE A 393 -11.35 -12.49 -13.63
C ILE A 393 -11.73 -11.61 -14.83
N LYS A 394 -11.04 -10.50 -15.08
CA LYS A 394 -11.39 -9.56 -16.16
C LYS A 394 -11.15 -10.15 -17.56
N HIS A 395 -12.19 -10.21 -18.40
CA HIS A 395 -12.08 -10.66 -19.79
C HIS A 395 -11.30 -9.67 -20.68
N ILE A 396 -10.43 -10.20 -21.55
CA ILE A 396 -9.82 -9.45 -22.66
C ILE A 396 -10.14 -10.13 -24.00
N PRO A 397 -10.42 -9.37 -25.07
CA PRO A 397 -10.60 -9.93 -26.41
C PRO A 397 -9.37 -10.74 -26.86
N ARG A 398 -9.60 -11.83 -27.60
CA ARG A 398 -8.53 -12.75 -28.06
C ARG A 398 -7.41 -12.04 -28.86
N GLU A 399 -7.78 -11.01 -29.60
CA GLU A 399 -6.86 -10.13 -30.35
C GLU A 399 -5.85 -9.40 -29.44
N GLN A 400 -6.21 -9.14 -28.19
CA GLN A 400 -5.36 -8.48 -27.19
C GLN A 400 -4.53 -9.48 -26.36
N ASN A 401 -4.72 -10.79 -26.57
CA ASN A 401 -4.01 -11.87 -25.89
C ASN A 401 -3.04 -12.65 -26.81
N VAL A 402 -2.80 -12.16 -28.02
CA VAL A 402 -1.98 -12.83 -29.05
C VAL A 402 -0.57 -13.16 -28.53
N ARG A 403 0.03 -12.27 -27.74
CA ARG A 403 1.39 -12.43 -27.22
C ARG A 403 1.51 -13.57 -26.19
N ALA A 404 0.55 -13.72 -25.28
CA ALA A 404 0.53 -14.82 -24.31
C ALA A 404 0.26 -16.17 -25.02
N ASN A 405 -0.58 -16.15 -26.06
CA ASN A 405 -0.85 -17.32 -26.91
C ASN A 405 0.35 -17.71 -27.80
N LEU A 406 1.22 -16.77 -28.15
CA LEU A 406 2.49 -17.07 -28.83
C LEU A 406 3.49 -17.72 -27.85
N LEU A 407 3.59 -17.20 -26.62
CA LEU A 407 4.42 -17.78 -25.55
C LEU A 407 4.03 -19.21 -25.19
N SER A 408 2.72 -19.53 -25.12
CA SER A 408 2.25 -20.90 -24.87
C SER A 408 2.63 -21.87 -25.99
N LYS A 409 2.59 -21.43 -27.25
CA LYS A 409 3.05 -22.20 -28.43
C LYS A 409 4.57 -22.38 -28.46
N LEU A 410 5.34 -21.39 -28.00
CA LEU A 410 6.79 -21.50 -27.88
C LEU A 410 7.19 -22.52 -26.80
N ALA A 411 6.45 -22.58 -25.68
CA ALA A 411 6.68 -23.55 -24.62
C ALA A 411 6.44 -25.01 -25.05
N SER A 412 5.48 -25.23 -25.97
CA SER A 412 5.11 -26.56 -26.46
C SER A 412 5.99 -27.10 -27.58
N THR A 413 6.86 -26.29 -28.19
CA THR A 413 7.51 -26.66 -29.46
C THR A 413 8.97 -27.12 -29.40
N LYS A 414 9.85 -26.73 -28.46
CA LYS A 414 11.29 -27.15 -28.47
C LYS A 414 12.03 -27.18 -27.10
N ARG A 415 13.20 -27.84 -27.10
CA ARG A 415 14.09 -28.15 -25.95
C ARG A 415 14.57 -26.90 -25.17
N PRO A 416 14.73 -27.00 -23.84
CA PRO A 416 15.17 -25.90 -22.98
C PRO A 416 16.62 -25.47 -23.28
N GLY A 417 16.85 -24.15 -23.45
CA GLY A 417 18.21 -23.58 -23.45
C GLY A 417 18.57 -22.50 -24.49
N GLN A 418 17.73 -22.18 -25.49
CA GLN A 418 18.12 -21.26 -26.58
C GLN A 418 17.70 -19.78 -26.43
N HIS A 419 16.87 -19.41 -25.44
CA HIS A 419 16.36 -18.05 -25.30
C HIS A 419 16.81 -17.39 -23.99
N LYS A 420 17.76 -16.45 -24.08
CA LYS A 420 18.41 -15.79 -22.92
C LYS A 420 17.52 -14.79 -22.15
N THR A 421 16.31 -14.49 -22.63
CA THR A 421 15.41 -13.46 -22.05
C THR A 421 14.07 -14.00 -21.52
N ILE A 422 13.70 -15.25 -21.85
CA ILE A 422 12.41 -15.85 -21.46
C ILE A 422 12.64 -16.83 -20.31
N ILE A 423 11.88 -16.70 -19.24
CA ILE A 423 11.92 -17.66 -18.13
C ILE A 423 11.14 -18.90 -18.58
N GLN A 424 11.79 -20.06 -18.63
CA GLN A 424 11.14 -21.35 -18.91
C GLN A 424 11.05 -22.17 -17.62
N GLU A 425 9.87 -22.73 -17.35
CA GLU A 425 9.60 -23.56 -16.18
C GLU A 425 8.84 -24.83 -16.61
N THR A 426 9.18 -25.97 -16.02
CA THR A 426 8.52 -27.25 -16.31
C THR A 426 7.71 -27.70 -15.09
N ILE A 427 6.44 -28.02 -15.29
CA ILE A 427 5.55 -28.53 -14.24
C ILE A 427 5.28 -30.01 -14.49
N GLY A 428 5.70 -30.85 -13.54
CA GLY A 428 5.63 -32.32 -13.65
C GLY A 428 4.27 -32.94 -13.34
N ALA A 429 3.41 -32.26 -12.59
CA ALA A 429 2.08 -32.75 -12.20
C ALA A 429 1.09 -31.58 -12.01
N PRO A 430 -0.21 -31.78 -12.27
CA PRO A 430 -1.22 -30.74 -12.10
C PRO A 430 -1.38 -30.32 -10.63
N SER A 431 -1.72 -29.05 -10.40
CA SER A 431 -1.92 -28.46 -9.06
C SER A 431 -3.19 -28.96 -8.37
N GLN A 432 -4.14 -29.57 -9.11
CA GLN A 432 -5.35 -30.24 -8.63
C GLN A 432 -5.78 -31.34 -9.60
N ASP A 433 -6.12 -32.53 -9.07
CA ASP A 433 -6.75 -33.60 -9.85
C ASP A 433 -8.22 -33.26 -10.12
N PHE A 434 -8.55 -32.98 -11.37
CA PHE A 434 -9.95 -32.89 -11.82
C PHE A 434 -10.30 -34.14 -12.61
N MET A 435 -11.30 -34.91 -12.13
CA MET A 435 -11.96 -35.92 -12.95
C MET A 435 -12.70 -35.22 -14.09
N ALA A 436 -12.34 -35.57 -15.32
CA ALA A 436 -13.04 -35.13 -16.51
C ALA A 436 -14.45 -35.76 -16.53
N ILE A 437 -15.50 -34.94 -16.47
CA ILE A 437 -16.87 -35.40 -16.69
C ILE A 437 -17.04 -35.57 -18.20
N SER A 438 -16.91 -36.81 -18.67
CA SER A 438 -17.46 -37.23 -19.96
C SER A 438 -18.96 -37.41 -19.79
N THR A 439 -19.74 -36.62 -20.53
CA THR A 439 -21.20 -36.74 -20.57
C THR A 439 -21.59 -38.01 -21.31
N ASN A 440 -21.90 -39.07 -20.56
CA ASN A 440 -22.90 -40.07 -20.94
C ASN A 440 -23.17 -40.99 -19.75
N THR A 441 -24.31 -40.82 -19.07
CA THR A 441 -24.91 -41.91 -18.30
C THR A 441 -26.44 -41.74 -18.27
N GLN A 442 -27.11 -42.62 -19.01
CA GLN A 442 -28.48 -43.03 -18.72
C GLN A 442 -28.54 -43.66 -17.31
N GLY A 443 -29.62 -43.42 -16.57
CA GLY A 443 -30.12 -44.38 -15.58
C GLY A 443 -29.78 -44.16 -14.10
N GLN A 444 -30.08 -42.99 -13.51
CA GLN A 444 -30.33 -42.93 -12.06
C GLN A 444 -31.84 -42.77 -11.81
N SER A 445 -32.43 -43.72 -11.09
CA SER A 445 -33.79 -43.59 -10.55
C SER A 445 -33.81 -42.44 -9.55
N THR A 446 -34.53 -41.38 -9.88
CA THR A 446 -34.64 -40.20 -9.02
C THR A 446 -35.95 -40.23 -8.24
N TRP A 447 -36.13 -39.32 -7.28
CA TRP A 447 -37.38 -39.16 -6.53
C TRP A 447 -38.63 -38.95 -7.42
N MET A 448 -38.43 -38.55 -8.68
CA MET A 448 -39.50 -38.36 -9.66
C MET A 448 -39.92 -39.64 -10.36
N SER A 449 -39.06 -40.66 -10.39
CA SER A 449 -39.23 -41.83 -11.24
C SER A 449 -40.53 -42.58 -10.92
N ASP A 450 -40.89 -42.71 -9.64
CA ASP A 450 -42.11 -43.43 -9.24
C ASP A 450 -43.39 -42.62 -9.46
N ILE A 451 -43.32 -41.28 -9.33
CA ILE A 451 -44.43 -40.37 -9.62
C ILE A 451 -44.68 -40.30 -11.12
N TRP A 452 -43.60 -40.28 -11.91
CA TRP A 452 -43.66 -40.25 -13.37
C TRP A 452 -44.24 -41.56 -13.92
N LYS A 453 -43.73 -42.73 -13.46
CA LYS A 453 -44.28 -44.05 -13.83
C LYS A 453 -45.77 -44.22 -13.48
N TYR A 454 -46.22 -43.70 -12.34
CA TYR A 454 -47.63 -43.74 -11.97
C TYR A 454 -48.51 -42.83 -12.85
N LEU A 455 -48.03 -41.63 -13.21
CA LEU A 455 -48.77 -40.69 -14.06
C LEU A 455 -48.78 -41.08 -15.55
N THR A 456 -47.78 -41.85 -16.02
CA THR A 456 -47.69 -42.31 -17.42
C THR A 456 -48.33 -43.68 -17.62
N ASP A 457 -48.05 -44.66 -16.74
CA ASP A 457 -48.40 -46.07 -16.97
C ASP A 457 -49.34 -46.65 -15.89
N GLY A 458 -49.72 -45.86 -14.86
CA GLY A 458 -50.61 -46.31 -13.77
C GLY A 458 -49.98 -47.31 -12.80
N THR A 459 -48.67 -47.55 -12.90
CA THR A 459 -47.95 -48.55 -12.09
C THR A 459 -47.73 -48.09 -10.65
N LEU A 460 -47.94 -48.99 -9.69
CA LEU A 460 -47.81 -48.73 -8.25
C LEU A 460 -46.86 -49.74 -7.62
N PRO A 461 -46.10 -49.38 -6.57
CA PRO A 461 -45.28 -50.34 -5.81
C PRO A 461 -46.13 -51.38 -5.07
N ASP A 462 -45.56 -52.57 -4.84
CA ASP A 462 -46.25 -53.70 -4.19
C ASP A 462 -46.67 -53.43 -2.73
N SER A 463 -46.01 -52.48 -2.07
CA SER A 463 -46.35 -52.07 -0.70
C SER A 463 -47.61 -51.20 -0.68
N LYS A 464 -48.70 -51.71 -0.09
CA LYS A 464 -49.99 -51.00 0.07
C LYS A 464 -49.84 -49.59 0.67
N ILE A 465 -48.89 -49.39 1.58
CA ILE A 465 -48.65 -48.09 2.24
C ILE A 465 -47.94 -47.11 1.29
N GLU A 466 -46.97 -47.58 0.52
CA GLU A 466 -46.24 -46.74 -0.44
C GLU A 466 -47.09 -46.43 -1.68
N ALA A 467 -47.87 -47.40 -2.16
CA ALA A 467 -48.85 -47.20 -3.21
C ALA A 467 -49.88 -46.11 -2.82
N SER A 468 -50.40 -46.14 -1.59
CA SER A 468 -51.32 -45.11 -1.11
C SER A 468 -50.66 -43.72 -0.99
N LYS A 469 -49.39 -43.67 -0.56
CA LYS A 469 -48.62 -42.41 -0.50
C LYS A 469 -48.34 -41.83 -1.88
N ILE A 470 -48.04 -42.66 -2.88
CA ILE A 470 -47.78 -42.22 -4.26
C ILE A 470 -49.09 -41.74 -4.90
N LYS A 471 -50.22 -42.43 -4.67
CA LYS A 471 -51.54 -41.95 -5.13
C LYS A 471 -51.88 -40.56 -4.62
N ILE A 472 -51.74 -40.34 -3.31
CA ILE A 472 -52.04 -39.05 -2.68
C ILE A 472 -51.06 -37.96 -3.16
N LYS A 473 -49.76 -38.26 -3.24
CA LYS A 473 -48.75 -37.29 -3.70
C LYS A 473 -48.94 -36.92 -5.17
N SER A 474 -49.23 -37.89 -6.04
CA SER A 474 -49.33 -37.70 -7.48
C SER A 474 -50.48 -36.76 -7.90
N ALA A 475 -51.52 -36.62 -7.07
CA ALA A 475 -52.60 -35.66 -7.29
C ALA A 475 -52.10 -34.19 -7.40
N HIS A 476 -50.96 -33.88 -6.79
CA HIS A 476 -50.34 -32.56 -6.84
C HIS A 476 -49.36 -32.37 -8.00
N PHE A 477 -49.22 -33.34 -8.92
CA PHE A 477 -48.29 -33.27 -10.05
C PHE A 477 -49.00 -33.49 -11.40
N THR A 478 -48.37 -33.07 -12.49
CA THR A 478 -48.83 -33.28 -13.87
C THR A 478 -47.64 -33.35 -14.81
N ILE A 479 -47.78 -34.00 -15.96
CA ILE A 479 -46.75 -34.06 -16.99
C ILE A 479 -47.18 -33.16 -18.15
N GLU A 480 -46.31 -32.24 -18.54
CA GLU A 480 -46.52 -31.34 -19.69
C GLU A 480 -45.25 -31.35 -20.55
N ALA A 481 -45.40 -31.55 -21.86
CA ALA A 481 -44.28 -31.57 -22.82
C ALA A 481 -43.08 -32.46 -22.40
N GLY A 482 -43.33 -33.58 -21.72
CA GLY A 482 -42.30 -34.54 -21.28
C GLY A 482 -41.60 -34.19 -19.96
N ASP A 483 -41.97 -33.10 -19.29
CA ASP A 483 -41.44 -32.69 -17.99
C ASP A 483 -42.49 -32.83 -16.87
N LEU A 484 -42.06 -33.17 -15.64
CA LEU A 484 -42.93 -33.27 -14.46
C LEU A 484 -43.10 -31.89 -13.79
N PHE A 485 -44.34 -31.48 -13.55
CA PHE A 485 -44.69 -30.21 -12.89
C PHE A 485 -45.49 -30.42 -11.61
N LYS A 486 -45.30 -29.56 -10.61
CA LYS A 486 -46.09 -29.50 -9.38
C LYS A 486 -47.16 -28.40 -9.47
N LYS A 487 -48.40 -28.74 -9.09
CA LYS A 487 -49.56 -27.84 -9.01
C LYS A 487 -49.54 -27.06 -7.69
N GLY A 488 -49.68 -25.73 -7.77
CA GLY A 488 -49.72 -24.81 -6.61
C GLY A 488 -51.11 -24.22 -6.38
N PHE A 489 -51.40 -23.75 -5.15
CA PHE A 489 -52.73 -23.27 -4.73
C PHE A 489 -53.18 -21.95 -5.40
N SER A 490 -52.26 -21.14 -5.96
CA SER A 490 -52.58 -19.84 -6.60
C SER A 490 -51.78 -19.53 -7.90
N THR A 491 -51.33 -20.58 -8.62
CA THR A 491 -50.55 -20.63 -9.91
C THR A 491 -49.20 -19.88 -9.96
N PRO A 492 -48.15 -20.31 -10.72
CA PRO A 492 -48.04 -21.20 -11.90
C PRO A 492 -47.52 -22.63 -11.62
N LEU A 493 -47.50 -23.50 -12.65
CA LEU A 493 -46.91 -24.86 -12.61
C LEU A 493 -45.39 -24.80 -12.34
N LEU A 494 -44.91 -25.54 -11.35
CA LEU A 494 -43.49 -25.57 -10.97
C LEU A 494 -42.78 -26.78 -11.59
N LYS A 495 -41.77 -26.57 -12.45
CA LYS A 495 -40.97 -27.64 -13.04
C LYS A 495 -40.18 -28.38 -11.97
N CYS A 496 -40.33 -29.70 -11.93
CA CYS A 496 -39.59 -30.56 -11.00
C CYS A 496 -38.17 -30.79 -11.52
N LEU A 497 -37.17 -30.63 -10.65
CA LEU A 497 -35.75 -30.75 -11.01
C LEU A 497 -35.08 -31.99 -10.40
N ASN A 498 -34.31 -32.70 -11.22
CA ASN A 498 -33.53 -33.84 -10.75
C ASN A 498 -32.35 -33.34 -9.88
N PRO A 499 -31.67 -34.20 -9.11
CA PRO A 499 -30.61 -33.76 -8.20
C PRO A 499 -29.50 -32.93 -8.87
N ASP A 500 -29.11 -33.29 -10.10
CA ASP A 500 -28.07 -32.57 -10.85
C ASP A 500 -28.54 -31.19 -11.34
N GLN A 501 -29.76 -31.11 -11.86
CA GLN A 501 -30.41 -29.86 -12.25
C GLN A 501 -30.66 -28.96 -11.05
N ALA A 502 -31.09 -29.54 -9.92
CA ALA A 502 -31.24 -28.83 -8.66
C ALA A 502 -29.90 -28.24 -8.22
N GLN A 503 -28.81 -29.01 -8.27
CA GLN A 503 -27.47 -28.53 -7.94
C GLN A 503 -27.03 -27.37 -8.84
N TYR A 504 -27.26 -27.45 -10.15
CA TYR A 504 -26.99 -26.35 -11.08
C TYR A 504 -27.79 -25.08 -10.74
N VAL A 505 -29.10 -25.23 -10.51
CA VAL A 505 -29.97 -24.11 -10.13
C VAL A 505 -29.57 -23.51 -8.78
N MET A 506 -29.10 -24.34 -7.83
CA MET A 506 -28.54 -23.87 -6.57
C MET A 506 -27.28 -23.04 -6.77
N ASP A 507 -26.37 -23.46 -7.64
CA ASP A 507 -25.11 -22.77 -7.94
C ASP A 507 -25.37 -21.44 -8.67
N GLU A 508 -26.22 -21.43 -9.69
CA GLU A 508 -26.52 -20.21 -10.48
C GLU A 508 -27.25 -19.16 -9.63
N ILE A 509 -28.18 -19.56 -8.75
CA ILE A 509 -28.91 -18.62 -7.90
C ILE A 509 -28.06 -18.12 -6.72
N HIS A 510 -27.05 -18.88 -6.28
CA HIS A 510 -26.14 -18.47 -5.22
C HIS A 510 -24.97 -17.63 -5.73
N ARG A 511 -24.29 -18.11 -6.78
CA ARG A 511 -22.99 -17.64 -7.29
C ARG A 511 -23.02 -17.15 -8.73
N GLY A 512 -24.08 -17.46 -9.48
CA GLY A 512 -24.22 -17.06 -10.88
C GLY A 512 -24.37 -15.55 -11.06
N ILE A 513 -24.69 -15.12 -12.28
CA ILE A 513 -24.62 -13.70 -12.69
C ILE A 513 -25.59 -12.81 -11.88
N CYS A 514 -26.69 -13.39 -11.40
CA CYS A 514 -27.68 -12.75 -10.51
C CYS A 514 -27.62 -13.29 -9.06
N GLY A 515 -26.56 -14.00 -8.73
CA GLY A 515 -26.25 -14.54 -7.41
C GLY A 515 -25.67 -13.46 -6.49
N MET A 516 -26.22 -13.38 -5.28
CA MET A 516 -25.82 -12.36 -4.28
C MET A 516 -25.39 -13.00 -2.96
N HIS A 517 -24.92 -14.26 -2.99
CA HIS A 517 -24.58 -15.00 -1.77
C HIS A 517 -25.70 -14.99 -0.71
N SER A 518 -26.95 -15.06 -1.17
CA SER A 518 -28.14 -14.92 -0.33
C SER A 518 -28.36 -16.13 0.56
N GLY A 519 -29.02 -15.94 1.71
CA GLY A 519 -29.36 -17.03 2.63
C GLY A 519 -30.39 -18.00 2.05
N ALA A 520 -30.40 -19.24 2.57
CA ALA A 520 -31.19 -20.36 2.06
C ALA A 520 -32.69 -20.08 1.87
N ARG A 521 -33.30 -19.30 2.79
CA ARG A 521 -34.72 -18.91 2.69
C ARG A 521 -34.99 -18.00 1.49
N SER A 522 -34.16 -17.00 1.26
CA SER A 522 -34.28 -16.09 0.12
C SER A 522 -34.03 -16.81 -1.20
N MET A 523 -33.10 -17.76 -1.21
CA MET A 523 -32.84 -18.60 -2.38
C MET A 523 -34.05 -19.48 -2.72
N ALA A 524 -34.60 -20.22 -1.75
CA ALA A 524 -35.77 -21.06 -1.97
C ALA A 524 -36.97 -20.25 -2.51
N THR A 525 -37.21 -19.05 -1.98
CA THR A 525 -38.28 -18.16 -2.49
C THR A 525 -38.02 -17.70 -3.92
N ARG A 526 -36.79 -17.38 -4.29
CA ARG A 526 -36.44 -16.97 -5.67
C ARG A 526 -36.63 -18.11 -6.67
N VAL A 527 -36.30 -19.34 -6.27
CA VAL A 527 -36.44 -20.55 -7.10
C VAL A 527 -37.90 -20.90 -7.34
N ILE A 528 -38.71 -20.85 -6.29
CA ILE A 528 -40.15 -21.06 -6.39
C ILE A 528 -40.79 -20.00 -7.29
N ARG A 529 -40.38 -18.73 -7.14
CA ARG A 529 -40.84 -17.63 -8.01
C ARG A 529 -40.36 -17.75 -9.45
N ALA A 530 -39.20 -18.38 -9.67
CA ALA A 530 -38.67 -18.68 -11.00
C ALA A 530 -39.30 -19.93 -11.64
N GLY A 531 -40.18 -20.64 -10.90
CA GLY A 531 -40.96 -21.75 -11.45
C GLY A 531 -40.35 -23.14 -11.24
N TYR A 532 -39.45 -23.34 -10.28
CA TYR A 532 -38.78 -24.64 -10.07
C TYR A 532 -39.07 -25.27 -8.68
N TYR A 533 -39.04 -26.61 -8.60
CA TYR A 533 -39.34 -27.35 -7.38
C TYR A 533 -38.56 -28.67 -7.22
N TRP A 534 -38.16 -28.99 -5.98
CA TRP A 534 -37.82 -30.36 -5.55
C TRP A 534 -38.06 -30.51 -4.02
N PRO A 535 -38.28 -31.72 -3.50
CA PRO A 535 -38.79 -31.92 -2.13
C PRO A 535 -37.88 -31.39 -1.02
N THR A 536 -36.56 -31.53 -1.19
CA THR A 536 -35.54 -31.19 -0.19
C THR A 536 -34.94 -29.80 -0.37
N MET A 537 -35.50 -28.94 -1.24
CA MET A 537 -34.87 -27.67 -1.63
C MET A 537 -34.45 -26.77 -0.47
N ARG A 538 -35.25 -26.71 0.60
CA ARG A 538 -34.94 -25.85 1.76
C ARG A 538 -33.75 -26.38 2.58
N SER A 539 -33.67 -27.69 2.78
CA SER A 539 -32.53 -28.32 3.47
C SER A 539 -31.28 -28.28 2.61
N ASP A 540 -31.43 -28.49 1.30
CA ASP A 540 -30.31 -28.52 0.36
C ASP A 540 -29.68 -27.14 0.25
N TYR A 541 -30.48 -26.08 0.14
CA TYR A 541 -29.97 -24.70 0.18
C TYR A 541 -29.27 -24.36 1.49
N LYS A 542 -29.79 -24.85 2.63
CA LYS A 542 -29.16 -24.62 3.94
C LYS A 542 -27.78 -25.27 4.02
N ALA A 543 -27.67 -26.52 3.59
CA ALA A 543 -26.39 -27.25 3.54
C ALA A 543 -25.43 -26.62 2.51
N TYR A 544 -25.93 -26.20 1.37
CA TYR A 544 -25.15 -25.57 0.31
C TYR A 544 -24.53 -24.23 0.75
N VAL A 545 -25.30 -23.36 1.41
CA VAL A 545 -24.82 -22.06 1.93
C VAL A 545 -23.80 -22.25 3.07
N GLN A 546 -23.99 -23.26 3.92
CA GLN A 546 -23.03 -23.59 5.00
C GLN A 546 -21.66 -24.04 4.46
N LYS A 547 -21.63 -24.70 3.30
CA LYS A 547 -20.38 -25.11 2.63
C LYS A 547 -19.72 -23.97 1.82
N CYS A 548 -20.38 -22.82 1.67
CA CYS A 548 -19.89 -21.71 0.86
C CYS A 548 -18.85 -20.86 1.62
N ARG A 549 -17.56 -21.08 1.36
CA ARG A 549 -16.44 -20.36 1.97
C ARG A 549 -16.56 -18.82 1.93
N ALA A 550 -17.02 -18.25 0.81
CA ALA A 550 -17.21 -16.80 0.68
C ALA A 550 -18.30 -16.25 1.62
N CYS A 551 -19.35 -17.03 1.91
CA CYS A 551 -20.35 -16.68 2.92
C CYS A 551 -19.82 -16.84 4.36
N GLN A 552 -18.78 -17.65 4.58
CA GLN A 552 -18.19 -17.91 5.90
C GLN A 552 -17.01 -16.97 6.23
N GLU A 553 -16.33 -16.36 5.25
CA GLU A 553 -15.11 -15.56 5.48
C GLU A 553 -15.34 -14.10 5.90
N PHE A 554 -16.56 -13.55 5.75
CA PHE A 554 -16.89 -12.17 6.18
C PHE A 554 -17.31 -12.05 7.65
N GLY A 555 -17.28 -13.15 8.40
CA GLY A 555 -17.58 -13.20 9.82
C GLY A 555 -16.35 -12.95 10.69
N ASN A 556 -16.35 -11.90 11.51
CA ASN A 556 -15.39 -11.82 12.61
C ASN A 556 -15.72 -12.97 13.58
N LYS A 557 -14.90 -14.03 13.59
CA LYS A 557 -15.19 -15.32 14.25
C LYS A 557 -15.58 -15.16 15.73
N ASN A 558 -14.97 -14.21 16.45
CA ASN A 558 -15.27 -13.95 17.86
C ASN A 558 -16.67 -13.33 18.05
N PHE A 559 -17.06 -12.42 17.15
CA PHE A 559 -18.39 -11.80 17.18
C PHE A 559 -19.47 -12.77 16.70
N GLU A 560 -19.18 -13.59 15.69
CA GLU A 560 -20.11 -14.64 15.26
C GLU A 560 -20.29 -15.74 16.31
N GLN A 561 -19.25 -16.07 17.07
CA GLN A 561 -19.34 -17.03 18.16
C GLN A 561 -20.18 -16.48 19.32
N PHE A 562 -20.02 -15.19 19.66
CA PHE A 562 -20.88 -14.49 20.60
C PHE A 562 -22.35 -14.46 20.14
N LEU A 563 -22.61 -14.13 18.87
CA LEU A 563 -23.97 -14.14 18.32
C LEU A 563 -24.57 -15.55 18.26
N LYS A 564 -23.77 -16.57 17.95
CA LYS A 564 -24.19 -17.98 17.97
C LYS A 564 -24.55 -18.47 19.37
N GLN A 565 -23.80 -18.08 20.40
CA GLN A 565 -24.12 -18.40 21.80
C GLN A 565 -25.47 -17.80 22.23
N LEU A 566 -25.84 -16.64 21.67
CA LEU A 566 -27.12 -15.97 21.91
C LEU A 566 -28.23 -16.40 20.94
N GLY A 567 -27.96 -17.32 19.99
CA GLY A 567 -28.94 -17.74 18.97
C GLY A 567 -29.29 -16.66 17.93
N ILE A 568 -28.49 -15.59 17.82
CA ILE A 568 -28.77 -14.43 16.97
C ILE A 568 -28.19 -14.63 15.57
N ASN A 569 -29.03 -14.42 14.55
CA ASN A 569 -28.65 -14.56 13.14
C ASN A 569 -28.14 -13.22 12.56
N HIS A 570 -26.84 -13.10 12.31
CA HIS A 570 -26.19 -11.91 11.77
C HIS A 570 -26.43 -11.74 10.26
N LYS A 571 -26.91 -10.56 9.83
CA LYS A 571 -27.11 -10.21 8.40
C LYS A 571 -26.23 -9.01 8.01
N VAL A 572 -25.35 -9.19 7.02
CA VAL A 572 -24.35 -8.17 6.61
C VAL A 572 -24.75 -7.49 5.29
N SER A 573 -24.59 -6.16 5.18
CA SER A 573 -24.84 -5.38 3.96
C SER A 573 -23.58 -5.21 3.09
N SER A 574 -23.72 -5.11 1.75
CA SER A 574 -22.60 -4.98 0.79
C SER A 574 -21.86 -3.63 0.85
N VAL A 575 -20.54 -3.66 0.63
CA VAL A 575 -19.57 -2.56 0.89
C VAL A 575 -19.76 -1.30 0.02
N GLU A 576 -20.42 -1.36 -1.14
CA GLU A 576 -20.52 -0.21 -2.07
C GLU A 576 -21.94 0.36 -2.28
N HIS A 577 -22.92 -0.04 -1.47
CA HIS A 577 -24.27 0.55 -1.52
C HIS A 577 -24.69 1.14 -0.17
N PRO A 578 -24.36 2.42 0.10
CA PRO A 578 -24.83 3.12 1.30
C PRO A 578 -26.35 3.08 1.51
N GLN A 579 -27.11 2.84 0.43
CA GLN A 579 -28.57 2.76 0.39
C GLN A 579 -29.13 1.44 0.96
N THR A 580 -28.34 0.36 1.07
CA THR A 580 -28.81 -0.94 1.61
C THR A 580 -28.99 -0.94 3.13
N ASN A 581 -28.31 -0.05 3.86
CA ASN A 581 -28.56 0.25 5.28
C ASN A 581 -29.28 1.61 5.43
N GLY A 582 -30.22 1.89 4.52
CA GLY A 582 -30.90 3.18 4.43
C GLY A 582 -31.76 3.52 5.66
N GLN A 583 -32.39 2.52 6.27
CA GLN A 583 -33.26 2.70 7.44
C GLN A 583 -32.48 3.16 8.68
N ALA A 584 -31.36 2.50 9.04
CA ALA A 584 -30.53 2.93 10.16
C ALA A 584 -29.91 4.31 9.92
N LYS A 585 -29.51 4.61 8.68
CA LYS A 585 -28.98 5.94 8.32
C LYS A 585 -30.04 7.03 8.40
N ALA A 586 -31.28 6.74 8.04
CA ALA A 586 -32.39 7.67 8.16
C ALA A 586 -32.71 7.96 9.64
N ALA A 587 -32.77 6.92 10.47
CA ALA A 587 -32.95 7.07 11.93
C ALA A 587 -31.81 7.88 12.56
N ASN A 588 -30.55 7.53 12.26
CA ASN A 588 -29.38 8.27 12.76
C ASN A 588 -29.40 9.74 12.34
N LYS A 589 -29.86 10.05 11.11
CA LYS A 589 -29.99 11.42 10.63
C LYS A 589 -30.99 12.24 11.47
N ILE A 590 -32.11 11.63 11.88
CA ILE A 590 -33.11 12.27 12.73
C ILE A 590 -32.53 12.47 14.15
N ILE A 591 -31.97 11.42 14.75
CA ILE A 591 -31.37 11.47 16.10
C ILE A 591 -30.27 12.54 16.17
N LEU A 592 -29.36 12.58 15.19
CA LEU A 592 -28.29 13.59 15.14
C LEU A 592 -28.83 15.02 14.95
N ARG A 593 -29.92 15.18 14.20
CA ARG A 593 -30.56 16.49 14.02
C ARG A 593 -31.14 16.99 15.35
N GLU A 594 -31.83 16.13 16.09
CA GLU A 594 -32.42 16.52 17.38
C GLU A 594 -31.36 16.74 18.47
N LEU A 595 -30.28 15.93 18.48
CA LEU A 595 -29.11 16.18 19.34
C LEU A 595 -28.50 17.56 19.09
N ARG A 596 -28.30 17.93 17.82
CA ARG A 596 -27.76 19.25 17.46
C ARG A 596 -28.64 20.42 17.93
N LYS A 597 -29.96 20.25 17.90
CA LYS A 597 -30.90 21.28 18.35
C LYS A 597 -30.89 21.41 19.88
N ARG A 598 -30.79 20.31 20.62
CA ARG A 598 -30.82 20.31 22.10
C ARG A 598 -29.50 20.73 22.74
N LEU A 599 -28.37 20.39 22.12
CA LEU A 599 -27.04 20.58 22.74
C LEU A 599 -26.40 21.96 22.49
N GLY A 600 -26.96 22.80 21.62
CA GLY A 600 -26.50 24.17 21.40
C GLY A 600 -24.96 24.34 21.38
N SER A 601 -24.42 25.03 22.40
CA SER A 601 -22.98 25.24 22.65
C SER A 601 -22.33 24.19 23.56
N THR A 602 -23.09 23.43 24.36
CA THR A 602 -22.62 22.42 25.31
C THR A 602 -22.53 21.03 24.68
N LYS A 603 -21.59 20.86 23.74
CA LYS A 603 -21.39 19.60 22.98
C LYS A 603 -20.92 18.40 23.83
N GLY A 604 -20.58 18.60 25.10
CA GLY A 604 -20.07 17.57 26.01
C GLY A 604 -21.15 16.67 26.64
N GLU A 605 -22.41 17.13 26.70
CA GLU A 605 -23.50 16.46 27.45
C GLU A 605 -24.41 15.58 26.58
N TRP A 606 -23.94 15.19 25.39
CA TRP A 606 -24.77 14.43 24.43
C TRP A 606 -25.23 13.08 24.96
N VAL A 607 -24.49 12.49 25.90
CA VAL A 607 -24.82 11.20 26.52
C VAL A 607 -26.11 11.29 27.32
N GLU A 608 -26.28 12.35 28.10
CA GLU A 608 -27.50 12.57 28.90
C GLU A 608 -28.69 12.98 28.02
N ALA A 609 -28.44 13.77 26.98
CA ALA A 609 -29.47 14.17 26.03
C ALA A 609 -29.97 13.01 25.14
N LEU A 610 -29.15 11.97 24.92
CA LEU A 610 -29.48 10.86 24.02
C LEU A 610 -30.69 10.06 24.49
N THR A 611 -30.77 9.72 25.78
CA THR A 611 -31.89 8.94 26.35
C THR A 611 -33.22 9.65 26.13
N ASN A 612 -33.25 10.96 26.36
CA ASN A 612 -34.44 11.78 26.17
C ASN A 612 -34.86 11.90 24.69
N ILE A 613 -33.89 11.91 23.77
CA ILE A 613 -34.15 11.97 22.33
C ILE A 613 -34.61 10.62 21.80
N LEU A 614 -34.05 9.51 22.28
CA LEU A 614 -34.51 8.17 21.92
C LEU A 614 -35.93 7.93 22.42
N TRP A 615 -36.25 8.36 23.65
CA TRP A 615 -37.62 8.32 24.16
C TRP A 615 -38.58 9.10 23.25
N ALA A 616 -38.26 10.36 22.94
CA ALA A 616 -39.07 11.17 22.04
C ALA A 616 -39.22 10.54 20.64
N TYR A 617 -38.14 9.98 20.09
CA TYR A 617 -38.16 9.29 18.79
C TYR A 617 -39.08 8.07 18.78
N HIS A 618 -39.06 7.25 19.84
CA HIS A 618 -39.91 6.07 19.97
C HIS A 618 -41.40 6.42 20.18
N CYS A 619 -41.70 7.58 20.76
CA CYS A 619 -43.06 8.07 20.98
C CYS A 619 -43.63 8.89 19.81
N THR A 620 -42.82 9.19 18.78
CA THR A 620 -43.25 10.06 17.67
C THR A 620 -43.62 9.23 16.44
N PRO A 621 -44.84 9.40 15.89
CA PRO A 621 -45.24 8.71 14.66
C PRO A 621 -44.29 9.05 13.51
N GLN A 622 -43.83 8.02 12.79
CA GLN A 622 -42.97 8.23 11.63
C GLN A 622 -43.81 8.45 10.38
N THR A 623 -43.50 9.44 9.56
CA THR A 623 -44.28 9.75 8.34
C THR A 623 -44.37 8.59 7.35
N THR A 624 -43.39 7.67 7.38
CA THR A 624 -43.34 6.48 6.52
C THR A 624 -44.27 5.37 6.99
N THR A 625 -44.44 5.17 8.29
CA THR A 625 -45.27 4.10 8.88
C THR A 625 -46.60 4.60 9.44
N GLN A 626 -46.75 5.92 9.64
CA GLN A 626 -47.85 6.60 10.34
C GLN A 626 -48.07 6.19 11.82
N GLU A 627 -47.37 5.14 12.27
CA GLU A 627 -47.37 4.67 13.65
C GLU A 627 -46.06 4.99 14.39
N THR A 628 -46.10 4.90 15.72
CA THR A 628 -44.92 5.08 16.60
C THR A 628 -44.04 3.81 16.60
N PRO A 629 -42.70 3.94 16.65
CA PRO A 629 -41.82 2.77 16.80
C PRO A 629 -42.11 1.94 18.06
N TYR A 630 -42.55 2.58 19.14
CA TYR A 630 -42.90 1.90 20.38
C TYR A 630 -44.11 0.98 20.20
N LYS A 631 -45.21 1.48 19.63
CA LYS A 631 -46.43 0.70 19.40
C LYS A 631 -46.21 -0.49 18.47
N LEU A 632 -45.46 -0.30 17.37
CA LEU A 632 -45.11 -1.40 16.47
C LEU A 632 -44.26 -2.50 17.13
N THR A 633 -43.57 -2.17 18.22
CA THR A 633 -42.75 -3.11 18.99
C THR A 633 -43.56 -3.82 20.08
N TYR A 634 -44.34 -3.06 20.86
CA TYR A 634 -44.95 -3.53 22.11
C TYR A 634 -46.48 -3.69 22.06
N GLY A 635 -47.15 -3.32 20.97
CA GLY A 635 -48.60 -3.45 20.84
C GLY A 635 -49.40 -2.22 21.24
N SER A 636 -48.90 -1.43 22.18
CA SER A 636 -49.59 -0.28 22.75
C SER A 636 -48.75 0.99 22.74
N ASP A 637 -49.40 2.14 22.86
CA ASP A 637 -48.70 3.42 23.00
C ASP A 637 -48.14 3.61 24.42
N VAL A 638 -46.94 4.16 24.48
CA VAL A 638 -46.25 4.40 25.74
C VAL A 638 -46.88 5.56 26.53
N MET A 639 -46.80 5.49 27.85
CA MET A 639 -47.11 6.65 28.68
C MET A 639 -46.04 7.72 28.48
N ILE A 640 -46.43 8.87 27.94
CA ILE A 640 -45.50 9.99 27.80
C ILE A 640 -45.43 10.79 29.11
N PRO A 641 -44.30 11.45 29.41
CA PRO A 641 -44.12 12.19 30.66
C PRO A 641 -45.19 13.26 30.95
N VAL A 642 -45.88 13.77 29.92
CA VAL A 642 -47.01 14.69 30.08
C VAL A 642 -48.14 14.08 30.92
N GLU A 643 -48.39 12.79 30.76
CA GLU A 643 -49.43 12.06 31.51
C GLU A 643 -49.04 11.79 32.97
N VAL A 644 -47.77 12.08 33.31
CA VAL A 644 -47.27 12.03 34.68
C VAL A 644 -47.54 13.32 35.43
N GLY A 645 -47.40 14.46 34.76
CA GLY A 645 -47.70 15.78 35.32
C GLY A 645 -49.20 16.10 35.30
N GLU A 646 -49.89 15.78 34.21
CA GLU A 646 -51.34 15.97 34.03
C GLU A 646 -52.00 14.60 33.84
N PRO A 647 -52.71 14.05 34.84
CA PRO A 647 -53.24 12.69 34.79
C PRO A 647 -54.24 12.50 33.65
N SER A 648 -53.92 11.62 32.72
CA SER A 648 -54.81 11.22 31.62
C SER A 648 -55.93 10.29 32.13
N HIS A 649 -57.03 10.17 31.38
CA HIS A 649 -58.14 9.27 31.74
C HIS A 649 -57.65 7.84 32.00
N ARG A 650 -56.78 7.31 31.12
CA ARG A 650 -56.11 6.00 31.28
C ARG A 650 -55.33 5.81 32.59
N ARG A 651 -54.93 6.90 33.27
CA ARG A 651 -54.29 6.86 34.58
C ARG A 651 -55.31 6.98 35.72
N LEU A 652 -56.34 7.79 35.54
CA LEU A 652 -57.38 8.02 36.56
C LEU A 652 -58.32 6.82 36.72
N THR A 653 -58.60 6.10 35.63
CA THR A 653 -59.49 4.93 35.59
C THR A 653 -58.71 3.62 35.39
N PHE A 654 -57.44 3.59 35.80
CA PHE A 654 -56.59 2.42 35.65
C PHE A 654 -57.12 1.25 36.49
N ASP A 655 -57.62 0.23 35.80
CA ASP A 655 -57.92 -1.08 36.37
C ASP A 655 -56.98 -2.11 35.74
N GLU A 656 -56.27 -2.87 36.59
CA GLU A 656 -55.22 -3.78 36.15
C GLU A 656 -55.79 -4.92 35.28
N THR A 657 -56.97 -5.44 35.66
CA THR A 657 -57.64 -6.51 34.92
C THR A 657 -58.10 -6.06 33.54
N GLN A 658 -58.79 -4.94 33.44
CA GLN A 658 -59.24 -4.38 32.16
C GLN A 658 -58.06 -3.96 31.26
N ASN A 659 -56.99 -3.42 31.83
CA ASN A 659 -55.81 -3.01 31.06
C ASN A 659 -55.05 -4.22 30.47
N VAL A 660 -54.97 -5.34 31.20
CA VAL A 660 -54.38 -6.59 30.68
C VAL A 660 -55.23 -7.19 29.56
N GLU A 661 -56.56 -7.16 29.70
CA GLU A 661 -57.47 -7.60 28.65
C GLU A 661 -57.36 -6.72 27.39
N GLN A 662 -57.33 -5.40 27.55
CA GLN A 662 -57.14 -4.47 26.44
C GLN A 662 -55.78 -4.66 25.76
N LEU A 663 -54.71 -4.86 26.53
CA LEU A 663 -53.39 -5.13 25.96
C LEU A 663 -53.36 -6.43 25.15
N ARG A 664 -54.10 -7.46 25.57
CA ARG A 664 -54.22 -8.72 24.79
C ARG A 664 -54.91 -8.46 23.45
N LEU A 665 -56.00 -7.68 23.46
CA LEU A 665 -56.69 -7.29 22.22
C LEU A 665 -55.77 -6.47 21.30
N ASP A 666 -55.03 -5.52 21.85
CA ASP A 666 -54.08 -4.71 21.07
C ASP A 666 -52.93 -5.55 20.50
N LEU A 667 -52.47 -6.58 21.24
CA LEU A 667 -51.47 -7.54 20.78
C LEU A 667 -52.00 -8.45 19.66
N ASP A 668 -53.28 -8.85 19.71
CA ASP A 668 -53.91 -9.63 18.65
C ASP A 668 -54.03 -8.81 17.34
N LEU A 669 -54.32 -7.51 17.45
CA LEU A 669 -54.40 -6.58 16.31
C LEU A 669 -53.04 -6.01 15.87
N LEU A 670 -51.97 -6.32 16.60
CA LEU A 670 -50.64 -5.76 16.33
C LEU A 670 -50.09 -6.20 14.97
N ASP A 671 -50.35 -7.43 14.56
CA ASP A 671 -49.87 -7.92 13.26
C ASP A 671 -50.58 -7.22 12.10
N GLU A 672 -51.87 -6.92 12.22
CA GLU A 672 -52.62 -6.12 11.25
C GLU A 672 -52.09 -4.69 11.18
N THR A 673 -51.79 -4.09 12.33
CA THR A 673 -51.17 -2.76 12.45
C THR A 673 -49.79 -2.73 11.76
N ARG A 674 -48.98 -3.77 11.94
CA ARG A 674 -47.67 -3.93 11.30
C ARG A 674 -47.79 -4.11 9.79
N GLU A 675 -48.77 -4.87 9.32
CA GLU A 675 -49.03 -5.03 7.88
C GLU A 675 -49.46 -3.71 7.24
N CYS A 676 -50.36 -2.97 7.86
CA CYS A 676 -50.76 -1.63 7.43
C CYS A 676 -49.57 -0.66 7.38
N ALA A 677 -48.74 -0.62 8.42
CA ALA A 677 -47.53 0.20 8.47
C ALA A 677 -46.55 -0.15 7.34
N LYS A 678 -46.41 -1.44 7.02
CA LYS A 678 -45.55 -1.93 5.93
C LYS A 678 -46.09 -1.55 4.54
N ILE A 679 -47.41 -1.64 4.34
CA ILE A 679 -48.06 -1.19 3.10
C ILE A 679 -47.82 0.31 2.91
N GLN A 680 -47.98 1.09 3.97
CA GLN A 680 -47.76 2.54 3.93
C GLN A 680 -46.29 2.89 3.67
N GLU A 681 -45.35 2.17 4.27
CA GLU A 681 -43.91 2.33 4.03
C GLU A 681 -43.59 2.11 2.53
N GLU A 682 -44.13 1.06 1.94
CA GLU A 682 -43.92 0.73 0.53
C GLU A 682 -44.58 1.76 -0.39
N ALA A 683 -45.79 2.22 -0.08
CA ALA A 683 -46.45 3.30 -0.79
C ALA A 683 -45.65 4.61 -0.71
N CYS A 684 -45.03 4.91 0.43
CA CYS A 684 -44.14 6.07 0.59
C CYS A 684 -42.89 5.94 -0.30
N LYS A 685 -42.24 4.76 -0.33
CA LYS A 685 -41.09 4.48 -1.21
C LYS A 685 -41.45 4.64 -2.69
N LEU A 686 -42.60 4.11 -3.11
CA LEU A 686 -43.09 4.23 -4.48
C LEU A 686 -43.39 5.69 -4.86
N ARG A 687 -44.00 6.47 -3.96
CA ARG A 687 -44.24 7.91 -4.18
C ARG A 687 -42.92 8.68 -4.31
N ALA A 688 -41.95 8.42 -3.42
CA ALA A 688 -40.62 9.03 -3.49
C ALA A 688 -39.88 8.68 -4.78
N ALA A 689 -39.96 7.42 -5.24
CA ALA A 689 -39.39 6.99 -6.51
C ALA A 689 -40.05 7.69 -7.70
N ARG A 690 -41.39 7.83 -7.70
CA ARG A 690 -42.13 8.56 -8.75
C ARG A 690 -41.74 10.04 -8.80
N LEU A 691 -41.65 10.72 -7.65
CA LEU A 691 -41.23 12.13 -7.55
C LEU A 691 -39.77 12.33 -7.98
N TYR A 692 -38.88 11.40 -7.64
CA TYR A 692 -37.50 11.43 -8.10
C TYR A 692 -37.42 11.28 -9.62
N ASN A 693 -38.17 10.31 -10.17
CA ASN A 693 -38.20 10.04 -11.59
C ASN A 693 -38.87 11.17 -12.40
N SER A 694 -39.90 11.84 -11.87
CA SER A 694 -40.62 12.92 -12.57
C SER A 694 -39.82 14.23 -12.68
N ARG A 695 -38.86 14.47 -11.79
CA ARG A 695 -37.97 15.65 -11.82
C ARG A 695 -36.77 15.48 -12.75
N LEU A 696 -36.56 14.29 -13.31
CA LEU A 696 -35.52 14.03 -14.28
C LEU A 696 -36.02 14.45 -15.67
N LYS A 697 -35.63 15.64 -16.15
CA LYS A 697 -35.67 15.93 -17.60
C LYS A 697 -34.55 15.10 -18.25
N PRO A 698 -34.86 14.08 -19.07
CA PRO A 698 -33.83 13.29 -19.71
C PRO A 698 -33.06 14.18 -20.70
N ARG A 699 -31.76 14.33 -20.49
CA ARG A 699 -30.88 15.04 -21.42
C ARG A 699 -30.45 14.06 -22.49
N SER A 700 -30.96 14.25 -23.71
CA SER A 700 -30.53 13.50 -24.88
C SER A 700 -29.56 14.34 -25.70
N PHE A 701 -28.48 13.73 -26.15
CA PHE A 701 -27.49 14.38 -26.99
C PHE A 701 -27.30 13.57 -28.30
N ARG A 702 -26.91 14.23 -29.38
CA ARG A 702 -26.69 13.62 -30.71
C ARG A 702 -25.20 13.55 -31.03
N GLU A 703 -24.83 12.64 -31.92
CA GLU A 703 -23.46 12.56 -32.43
C GLU A 703 -23.08 13.87 -33.13
N GLY A 704 -21.91 14.41 -32.80
CA GLY A 704 -21.45 15.73 -33.25
C GLY A 704 -21.70 16.88 -32.27
N ASP A 705 -22.60 16.72 -31.28
CA ASP A 705 -22.90 17.77 -30.30
C ASP A 705 -21.68 18.07 -29.41
N LEU A 706 -21.43 19.36 -29.16
CA LEU A 706 -20.42 19.81 -28.22
C LEU A 706 -20.99 19.86 -26.80
N VAL A 707 -20.28 19.25 -25.85
CA VAL A 707 -20.69 19.09 -24.46
C VAL A 707 -19.54 19.36 -23.47
N TRP A 708 -19.90 19.94 -22.33
CA TRP A 708 -19.11 20.00 -21.11
C TRP A 708 -19.29 18.72 -20.29
N ARG A 709 -18.21 18.29 -19.61
CA ARG A 709 -18.14 17.12 -18.75
C ARG A 709 -17.94 17.52 -17.29
N ALA A 710 -18.70 16.96 -16.35
CA ALA A 710 -18.60 17.32 -14.93
C ALA A 710 -17.31 16.79 -14.25
N THR A 711 -16.64 17.65 -13.46
CA THR A 711 -15.40 17.34 -12.72
C THR A 711 -15.73 17.01 -11.26
N ARG A 712 -15.55 15.75 -10.81
CA ARG A 712 -15.78 15.36 -9.40
C ARG A 712 -14.54 15.62 -8.52
N ASP A 713 -14.74 15.77 -7.21
CA ASP A 713 -13.72 16.18 -6.22
C ASP A 713 -12.41 15.37 -6.24
N ALA A 714 -12.43 14.12 -6.68
CA ALA A 714 -11.23 13.28 -6.82
C ALA A 714 -10.31 13.68 -8.00
N ARG A 715 -10.71 14.66 -8.83
CA ARG A 715 -9.99 15.12 -10.03
C ARG A 715 -9.89 16.63 -10.14
N LYS A 716 -10.28 17.37 -9.09
CA LYS A 716 -9.95 18.80 -9.01
C LYS A 716 -8.44 18.92 -8.85
N ASP A 717 -7.83 19.75 -9.68
CA ASP A 717 -6.40 20.01 -9.59
C ASP A 717 -6.11 20.65 -8.22
N THR A 718 -5.36 19.94 -7.38
CA THR A 718 -5.06 20.32 -5.99
C THR A 718 -4.34 21.67 -5.90
N SER A 719 -3.78 22.14 -7.02
CA SER A 719 -3.09 23.41 -7.17
C SER A 719 -4.01 24.64 -7.23
N VAL A 720 -5.29 24.50 -7.63
CA VAL A 720 -6.23 25.62 -7.84
C VAL A 720 -7.24 25.77 -6.70
N GLY A 721 -7.30 24.79 -5.79
CA GLY A 721 -8.14 24.84 -4.59
C GLY A 721 -9.63 24.98 -4.88
N LYS A 722 -10.37 25.62 -3.97
CA LYS A 722 -11.86 25.75 -3.94
C LYS A 722 -12.47 26.44 -5.18
N PHE A 723 -11.63 26.94 -6.10
CA PHE A 723 -12.00 27.66 -7.31
C PHE A 723 -11.84 26.86 -8.61
N ALA A 724 -11.48 25.57 -8.55
CA ALA A 724 -11.41 24.72 -9.74
C ALA A 724 -12.78 24.60 -10.44
N ALA A 725 -12.80 24.75 -11.76
CA ALA A 725 -14.02 24.69 -12.56
C ALA A 725 -14.71 23.32 -12.42
N ASN A 726 -16.03 23.35 -12.15
CA ASN A 726 -16.83 22.15 -11.95
C ASN A 726 -17.14 21.40 -13.27
N TRP A 727 -16.77 21.97 -14.41
CA TRP A 727 -17.00 21.45 -15.75
C TRP A 727 -15.73 21.59 -16.59
N GLU A 728 -15.42 20.55 -17.35
CA GLU A 728 -14.24 20.40 -18.20
C GLU A 728 -14.68 20.16 -19.65
N GLY A 729 -14.03 20.76 -20.63
CA GLY A 729 -14.45 20.74 -22.04
C GLY A 729 -13.80 21.85 -22.87
N PRO A 730 -14.07 21.91 -24.19
CA PRO A 730 -15.18 21.26 -24.92
C PRO A 730 -14.88 19.83 -25.38
N PHE A 731 -15.89 18.95 -25.38
CA PHE A 731 -15.81 17.61 -25.98
C PHE A 731 -16.95 17.40 -26.99
N ARG A 732 -16.72 16.61 -28.04
CA ARG A 732 -17.72 16.24 -29.04
C ARG A 732 -18.26 14.83 -28.77
N ILE A 733 -19.55 14.59 -28.95
CA ILE A 733 -20.11 13.25 -28.85
C ILE A 733 -19.79 12.46 -30.12
N SER A 734 -19.17 11.28 -29.96
CA SER A 734 -18.93 10.37 -31.08
C SER A 734 -19.98 9.29 -31.25
N GLU A 735 -20.58 8.82 -30.16
CA GLU A 735 -21.46 7.65 -30.20
C GLU A 735 -22.53 7.72 -29.10
N CYS A 736 -23.79 7.49 -29.45
CA CYS A 736 -24.90 7.36 -28.50
C CYS A 736 -25.30 5.89 -28.30
N LEU A 737 -25.18 5.37 -27.07
CA LEU A 737 -25.38 3.94 -26.77
C LEU A 737 -26.83 3.56 -26.40
N GLN A 738 -27.81 4.45 -26.67
CA GLN A 738 -29.26 4.28 -26.45
C GLN A 738 -29.73 3.92 -25.02
N ASN A 739 -28.83 3.79 -24.04
CA ASN A 739 -29.11 3.53 -22.62
C ASN A 739 -28.80 4.74 -21.71
N GLY A 740 -28.73 5.94 -22.30
CA GLY A 740 -28.36 7.18 -21.61
C GLY A 740 -26.87 7.36 -21.37
N ALA A 741 -26.00 6.54 -21.98
CA ALA A 741 -24.55 6.69 -21.99
C ALA A 741 -24.02 7.12 -23.37
N TYR A 742 -22.99 7.99 -23.37
CA TYR A 742 -22.41 8.61 -24.55
C TYR A 742 -20.89 8.44 -24.58
N ARG A 743 -20.32 8.28 -25.77
CA ARG A 743 -18.86 8.33 -25.98
C ARG A 743 -18.46 9.75 -26.40
N LEU A 744 -17.38 10.24 -25.83
CA LEU A 744 -16.87 11.59 -26.08
C LEU A 744 -15.55 11.53 -26.85
N VAL A 745 -15.26 12.60 -27.58
CA VAL A 745 -14.01 12.83 -28.30
C VAL A 745 -13.54 14.24 -27.98
N GLU A 746 -12.24 14.39 -27.75
CA GLU A 746 -11.60 15.70 -27.67
C GLU A 746 -11.67 16.41 -29.03
N LEU A 747 -11.62 17.75 -29.03
CA LEU A 747 -11.56 18.53 -30.27
C LEU A 747 -10.32 18.21 -31.12
N SER A 748 -9.28 17.63 -30.51
CA SER A 748 -8.08 17.10 -31.17
C SER A 748 -8.32 15.79 -31.94
N GLY A 749 -9.53 15.23 -31.91
CA GLY A 749 -9.89 13.95 -32.54
C GLY A 749 -9.62 12.72 -31.68
N LYS A 750 -9.12 12.89 -30.44
CA LYS A 750 -8.84 11.78 -29.53
C LYS A 750 -10.11 11.29 -28.82
N VAL A 751 -10.48 10.04 -29.06
CA VAL A 751 -11.66 9.41 -28.43
C VAL A 751 -11.38 9.09 -26.96
N LEU A 752 -12.28 9.51 -26.07
CA LEU A 752 -12.20 9.17 -24.66
C LEU A 752 -12.61 7.71 -24.44
N PRO A 753 -11.82 6.93 -23.67
CA PRO A 753 -11.99 5.48 -23.58
C PRO A 753 -13.16 5.03 -22.71
N ARG A 754 -13.88 5.96 -22.05
CA ARG A 754 -15.00 5.66 -21.15
C ARG A 754 -16.29 6.28 -21.66
N THR A 755 -17.38 5.57 -21.40
CA THR A 755 -18.75 6.02 -21.66
C THR A 755 -19.27 6.84 -20.49
N TRP A 756 -20.02 7.89 -20.80
CA TRP A 756 -20.45 8.90 -19.83
C TRP A 756 -21.97 9.00 -19.81
N ASN A 757 -22.56 8.89 -18.62
CA ASN A 757 -24.00 9.03 -18.47
C ASN A 757 -24.44 10.48 -18.70
N ALA A 758 -25.61 10.66 -19.32
CA ALA A 758 -26.27 11.94 -19.59
C ALA A 758 -26.25 12.92 -18.42
N THR A 759 -26.37 12.42 -17.18
CA THR A 759 -26.40 13.22 -15.95
C THR A 759 -25.09 13.96 -15.65
N ASN A 760 -23.96 13.53 -16.24
CA ASN A 760 -22.65 14.16 -16.04
C ASN A 760 -22.22 15.02 -17.25
N LEU A 761 -23.13 15.29 -18.20
CA LEU A 761 -22.88 16.06 -19.43
C LEU A 761 -23.84 17.26 -19.53
N LYS A 762 -23.37 18.35 -20.14
CA LYS A 762 -24.17 19.55 -20.45
C LYS A 762 -23.79 20.08 -21.85
N PHE A 763 -24.72 20.63 -22.63
CA PHE A 763 -24.39 21.27 -23.91
C PHE A 763 -23.35 22.38 -23.73
N TYR A 764 -22.42 22.49 -24.69
CA TYR A 764 -21.33 23.47 -24.67
C TYR A 764 -21.84 24.90 -24.88
N TYR A 765 -22.76 25.06 -25.83
CA TYR A 765 -23.52 26.29 -26.07
C TYR A 765 -24.87 26.15 -25.36
N SER A 766 -24.98 26.65 -24.13
CA SER A 766 -26.25 26.83 -23.44
C SER A 766 -26.30 28.19 -22.80
#